data_AF-A0A1H9K993-F1
#
_entry.id   AF-A0A1H9K993-F1
#
_cell.length_a   1.000
_cell.length_b   1.000
_cell.length_c   1.000
_cell.angle_alpha   90.00
_cell.angle_beta   90.00
_cell.angle_gamma   90.00
#
_symmetry.space_group_name_H-M   'P 1'
#
loop_
_entity.id
_entity.type
_entity.pdbx_description
1 polymer ?
#
loop_
_entity_poly.entity_id
_entity_poly.type
_entity_poly.pdbx_seq_one_letter_code
_entity_poly.pdbx_strand_id
1 'polypeptide(L)'
;MRAIGVLAVASTFAAGPLATVATAEPLSANASQAETRVSTTDHKLAVGQELGVPVGPTQWSMRDCSFTIYVWNWASDQSRIDANSKVAEAAATAFSTNDTDPESCYRFITDTVFTAHEADVVERLRKAERDRQRVAAAAVISWSNLTQDDLNCSLKDFVFRIWSRAATGSEVKAKAAAVLTPTSTDAERTTYIATGVRAAADIDQQRALEEAQRIERERQERLANEQARASAWNIVARTVMTDDLKLVTDREFVYGLASKATTMPNSKWRKADAQAAADSTDPAVWKAFIFTGVHAAYQKDLEEQNRVDAIETEARIKEILDAAVRDGFMPNVVVAARTALTSDLAARHAFLNVGRDAALKRDQIKPSNGRVIELQGKASKRCIQVVGAYDQADDPGMYQELWDCLVAPKQVYELYKYDDDQYMIRNLHSKMCLDAVGDLVLQNSCESGQATLRWKFIENPADGSFQIQNVATGRFATVKEGGTANAALIVQHTNTKAADQLWRVIDPTHREAVVPVQTGWTHVKGVHSGRCMQTAGFWDVPNQGANGDLAGQELWDCVGGGKMKWNIIALGENKYALQNAQSGKCLDVRYGDWQRGTSLVQFTCHHGGTQQFVFTQEGDSTYGLQSALTFGYADAVGSASGNGALVQTWDYTGFANQRWTLVPQPA
;
A
#
# COMPACT_ATOMS: atom_id res chain seq x y z
N MET A 1 -10.61 -39.04 7.99
CA MET A 1 -10.20 -39.49 6.64
C MET A 1 -8.69 -39.37 6.58
N ARG A 2 -7.86 -40.36 6.27
CA ARG A 2 -8.02 -41.74 5.78
C ARG A 2 -6.75 -42.49 6.23
N ALA A 3 -6.93 -43.73 6.65
CA ALA A 3 -5.85 -44.69 6.86
C ALA A 3 -5.20 -45.05 5.50
N ILE A 4 -3.90 -45.35 5.52
CA ILE A 4 -3.21 -45.96 4.38
C ILE A 4 -2.48 -47.19 4.90
N GLY A 5 -2.81 -48.31 4.25
CA GLY A 5 -2.47 -49.67 4.68
C GLY A 5 -1.12 -50.14 4.16
N VAL A 6 -0.59 -51.10 4.90
CA VAL A 6 0.65 -51.84 4.59
C VAL A 6 0.34 -52.91 3.55
N LEU A 7 1.08 -52.90 2.44
CA LEU A 7 1.06 -53.95 1.42
C LEU A 7 2.24 -54.88 1.66
N ALA A 8 1.97 -56.14 2.00
CA ALA A 8 2.95 -57.22 2.04
C ALA A 8 2.98 -57.89 0.67
N VAL A 9 4.17 -58.04 0.08
CA VAL A 9 4.38 -58.85 -1.11
C VAL A 9 5.18 -60.08 -0.70
N ALA A 10 4.53 -61.23 -0.80
CA ALA A 10 5.13 -62.55 -0.72
C ALA A 10 5.75 -62.91 -2.08
N SER A 11 6.94 -63.49 -2.07
CA SER A 11 7.51 -64.18 -3.23
C SER A 11 7.98 -65.56 -2.80
N THR A 12 7.20 -66.54 -3.22
CA THR A 12 7.43 -67.98 -3.18
C THR A 12 8.53 -68.39 -4.16
N PHE A 13 9.44 -69.27 -3.74
CA PHE A 13 10.11 -70.19 -4.66
C PHE A 13 9.97 -71.62 -4.14
N ALA A 14 9.48 -72.46 -5.04
CA ALA A 14 9.05 -73.82 -4.83
C ALA A 14 10.25 -74.76 -4.61
N ALA A 15 10.15 -75.61 -3.60
CA ALA A 15 10.99 -76.78 -3.44
C ALA A 15 10.52 -77.87 -4.42
N GLY A 16 11.38 -78.22 -5.38
CA GLY A 16 11.23 -79.40 -6.23
C GLY A 16 11.67 -80.68 -5.48
N PRO A 17 11.11 -81.85 -5.81
CA PRO A 17 11.07 -83.00 -4.92
C PRO A 17 12.38 -83.81 -4.91
N LEU A 18 12.59 -84.46 -3.76
CA LEU A 18 13.53 -85.57 -3.53
C LEU A 18 13.24 -86.72 -4.51
N ALA A 19 14.23 -87.08 -5.34
CA ALA A 19 14.23 -88.33 -6.08
C ALA A 19 15.07 -89.37 -5.33
N THR A 20 14.39 -90.43 -4.88
CA THR A 20 14.95 -91.64 -4.30
C THR A 20 15.74 -92.42 -5.34
N VAL A 21 16.97 -92.81 -5.02
CA VAL A 21 17.73 -93.80 -5.81
C VAL A 21 17.44 -95.20 -5.30
N ALA A 22 17.14 -96.08 -6.24
CA ALA A 22 16.66 -97.45 -6.08
C ALA A 22 17.71 -98.42 -5.50
N THR A 23 17.22 -99.43 -4.77
CA THR A 23 17.95 -100.65 -4.44
C THR A 23 17.66 -101.74 -5.48
N ALA A 24 18.71 -102.41 -6.00
CA ALA A 24 18.75 -103.85 -6.25
C ALA A 24 20.11 -104.31 -6.83
N GLU A 25 20.70 -105.32 -6.19
CA GLU A 25 21.76 -106.25 -6.63
C GLU A 25 21.27 -107.17 -7.78
N PRO A 26 22.06 -108.13 -8.35
CA PRO A 26 23.46 -108.53 -8.10
C PRO A 26 24.30 -108.66 -9.38
N LEU A 27 25.64 -108.54 -9.29
CA LEU A 27 26.50 -109.17 -10.30
C LEU A 27 27.70 -109.84 -9.64
N SER A 28 27.74 -111.15 -9.87
CA SER A 28 28.77 -112.12 -9.52
C SER A 28 30.17 -111.66 -9.91
N ALA A 29 31.12 -111.97 -9.04
CA ALA A 29 32.55 -111.90 -9.28
C ALA A 29 32.94 -112.55 -10.60
N ASN A 30 33.51 -111.74 -11.50
CA ASN A 30 34.50 -112.20 -12.46
C ASN A 30 35.69 -111.23 -12.35
N ALA A 31 36.80 -111.76 -11.87
CA ALA A 31 38.06 -111.04 -11.82
C ALA A 31 38.58 -110.83 -13.26
N SER A 32 38.59 -109.58 -13.70
CA SER A 32 39.41 -109.10 -14.82
C SER A 32 39.91 -107.69 -14.48
N GLN A 33 41.22 -107.47 -14.59
CA GLN A 33 41.96 -106.24 -14.25
C GLN A 33 41.26 -104.96 -14.76
N ALA A 34 40.95 -104.01 -13.86
CA ALA A 34 40.40 -102.69 -14.22
C ALA A 34 41.53 -101.65 -14.29
N GLU A 35 41.67 -101.00 -15.44
CA GLU A 35 42.63 -99.90 -15.67
C GLU A 35 42.29 -98.66 -14.81
N THR A 36 43.32 -97.97 -14.32
CA THR A 36 43.20 -96.74 -13.53
C THR A 36 42.58 -95.60 -14.35
N ARG A 37 41.59 -94.88 -13.78
CA ARG A 37 40.96 -93.72 -14.42
C ARG A 37 41.93 -92.53 -14.45
N VAL A 38 41.96 -91.80 -15.57
CA VAL A 38 42.81 -90.62 -15.77
C VAL A 38 41.94 -89.44 -16.22
N SER A 39 42.21 -88.25 -15.67
CA SER A 39 41.44 -87.05 -16.00
C SER A 39 41.68 -86.61 -17.45
N THR A 40 40.61 -86.17 -18.12
CA THR A 40 40.68 -85.67 -19.50
C THR A 40 41.23 -84.25 -19.55
N THR A 41 41.57 -83.80 -20.77
CA THR A 41 41.93 -82.40 -21.02
C THR A 41 40.84 -81.43 -20.55
N ASP A 42 39.57 -81.76 -20.77
CA ASP A 42 38.44 -80.90 -20.39
C ASP A 42 38.33 -80.73 -18.87
N HIS A 43 38.57 -81.79 -18.09
CA HIS A 43 38.58 -81.70 -16.63
C HIS A 43 39.65 -80.71 -16.14
N LYS A 44 40.88 -80.81 -16.66
CA LYS A 44 41.98 -79.90 -16.28
C LYS A 44 41.73 -78.46 -16.73
N LEU A 45 41.09 -78.25 -17.88
CA LEU A 45 40.74 -76.92 -18.36
C LEU A 45 39.65 -76.26 -17.50
N ALA A 46 38.65 -77.03 -17.03
CA ALA A 46 37.60 -76.55 -16.13
C ALA A 46 38.17 -76.06 -14.79
N VAL A 47 39.14 -76.78 -14.23
CA VAL A 47 39.90 -76.33 -13.04
C VAL A 47 40.64 -75.01 -13.32
N GLY A 48 41.22 -74.88 -14.52
CA GLY A 48 41.83 -73.64 -14.99
C GLY A 48 40.88 -72.44 -14.98
N GLN A 49 39.67 -72.64 -15.51
CA GLN A 49 38.65 -71.60 -15.63
C GLN A 49 38.07 -71.17 -14.28
N GLU A 50 37.71 -72.12 -13.41
CA GLU A 50 37.08 -71.80 -12.13
C GLU A 50 38.03 -71.06 -11.19
N LEU A 51 39.28 -71.54 -11.08
CA LEU A 51 40.25 -70.93 -10.18
C LEU A 51 40.99 -69.75 -10.80
N GLY A 52 40.91 -69.57 -12.13
CA GLY A 52 41.75 -68.61 -12.84
C GLY A 52 43.22 -69.02 -12.90
N VAL A 53 43.52 -70.32 -12.82
CA VAL A 53 44.88 -70.86 -12.97
C VAL A 53 45.21 -71.10 -14.45
N PRO A 54 46.37 -70.67 -14.97
CA PRO A 54 46.70 -70.82 -16.40
C PRO A 54 46.92 -72.27 -16.84
N VAL A 55 45.95 -72.89 -17.52
CA VAL A 55 46.08 -74.27 -18.03
C VAL A 55 46.27 -74.26 -19.54
N GLY A 56 47.48 -74.60 -20.00
CA GLY A 56 47.83 -74.73 -21.42
C GLY A 56 48.27 -76.15 -21.81
N PRO A 57 48.82 -76.32 -23.04
CA PRO A 57 49.26 -77.60 -23.58
C PRO A 57 50.08 -78.46 -22.63
N THR A 58 51.05 -77.83 -21.94
CA THR A 58 51.92 -78.52 -21.00
C THR A 58 51.16 -78.99 -19.76
N GLN A 59 50.24 -78.18 -19.23
CA GLN A 59 49.52 -78.45 -18.00
C GLN A 59 48.42 -79.50 -18.19
N TRP A 60 47.60 -79.42 -19.24
CA TRP A 60 46.55 -80.44 -19.43
C TRP A 60 47.11 -81.80 -19.85
N SER A 61 48.34 -81.87 -20.39
CA SER A 61 49.04 -83.12 -20.70
C SER A 61 49.76 -83.72 -19.47
N MET A 62 49.76 -83.05 -18.32
CA MET A 62 50.33 -83.60 -17.09
C MET A 62 49.54 -84.81 -16.62
N ARG A 63 50.23 -85.74 -15.93
CA ARG A 63 49.55 -86.76 -15.12
C ARG A 63 48.80 -86.07 -13.98
N ASP A 64 47.73 -86.69 -13.51
CA ASP A 64 46.79 -86.07 -12.59
C ASP A 64 47.47 -85.51 -11.34
N CYS A 65 48.34 -86.26 -10.66
CA CYS A 65 49.04 -85.71 -9.50
C CYS A 65 50.04 -84.58 -9.84
N SER A 66 50.67 -84.62 -11.01
CA SER A 66 51.53 -83.51 -11.45
C SER A 66 50.70 -82.24 -11.70
N PHE A 67 49.47 -82.39 -12.21
CA PHE A 67 48.53 -81.27 -12.36
C PHE A 67 47.97 -80.79 -11.01
N THR A 68 47.64 -81.69 -10.09
CA THR A 68 47.22 -81.36 -8.72
C THR A 68 48.31 -80.57 -7.97
N ILE A 69 49.58 -80.95 -8.10
CA ILE A 69 50.72 -80.20 -7.54
C ILE A 69 50.85 -78.82 -8.19
N TYR A 70 50.58 -78.70 -9.49
CA TYR A 70 50.57 -77.42 -10.19
C TYR A 70 49.48 -76.48 -9.63
N VAL A 71 48.26 -76.98 -9.42
CA VAL A 71 47.16 -76.22 -8.79
C VAL A 71 47.49 -75.87 -7.34
N TRP A 72 48.10 -76.78 -6.57
CA TRP A 72 48.55 -76.53 -5.20
C TRP A 72 49.54 -75.36 -5.11
N ASN A 73 50.58 -75.36 -5.96
CA ASN A 73 51.57 -74.27 -5.98
C ASN A 73 50.92 -72.92 -6.32
N TRP A 74 49.94 -72.90 -7.21
CA TRP A 74 49.22 -71.68 -7.56
C TRP A 74 48.33 -71.18 -6.42
N ALA A 75 47.61 -72.09 -5.75
CA ALA A 75 46.74 -71.75 -4.62
C ALA A 75 47.50 -71.44 -3.32
N SER A 76 48.75 -71.91 -3.20
CA SER A 76 49.62 -71.68 -2.03
C SER A 76 50.48 -70.41 -2.14
N ASP A 77 50.40 -69.68 -3.25
CA ASP A 77 51.10 -68.40 -3.43
C ASP A 77 50.49 -67.36 -2.47
N GLN A 78 51.21 -67.12 -1.36
CA GLN A 78 50.81 -66.19 -0.28
C GLN A 78 50.65 -64.74 -0.74
N SER A 79 51.09 -64.38 -1.94
CA SER A 79 50.82 -63.05 -2.50
C SER A 79 49.39 -62.91 -3.05
N ARG A 80 48.59 -64.00 -3.09
CA ARG A 80 47.33 -64.05 -3.83
C ARG A 80 46.08 -64.44 -3.03
N ILE A 81 46.16 -65.17 -1.90
CA ILE A 81 44.99 -65.54 -1.06
C ILE A 81 45.38 -65.64 0.44
N ASP A 82 44.41 -65.36 1.33
CA ASP A 82 44.46 -65.50 2.79
C ASP A 82 45.10 -66.83 3.24
N ALA A 83 45.80 -66.83 4.39
CA ALA A 83 46.66 -67.91 4.90
C ALA A 83 46.06 -69.33 5.03
N ASN A 84 44.80 -69.54 4.68
CA ASN A 84 44.01 -70.76 4.86
C ASN A 84 43.26 -71.19 3.58
N SER A 85 43.90 -71.19 2.41
CA SER A 85 43.25 -71.65 1.18
C SER A 85 42.84 -73.12 1.28
N LYS A 86 41.53 -73.37 1.18
CA LYS A 86 40.91 -74.69 1.13
C LYS A 86 41.27 -75.42 -0.15
N VAL A 87 41.47 -74.72 -1.26
CA VAL A 87 41.99 -75.31 -2.50
C VAL A 87 43.40 -75.85 -2.27
N ALA A 88 44.29 -75.07 -1.64
CA ALA A 88 45.64 -75.52 -1.33
C ALA A 88 45.62 -76.71 -0.35
N GLU A 89 44.77 -76.68 0.68
CA GLU A 89 44.61 -77.79 1.63
C GLU A 89 44.12 -79.08 0.94
N ALA A 90 43.10 -78.97 0.09
CA ALA A 90 42.54 -80.10 -0.65
C ALA A 90 43.55 -80.68 -1.66
N ALA A 91 44.29 -79.81 -2.37
CA ALA A 91 45.30 -80.24 -3.33
C ALA A 91 46.46 -80.97 -2.64
N ALA A 92 46.93 -80.44 -1.50
CA ALA A 92 47.96 -81.07 -0.67
C ALA A 92 47.56 -82.47 -0.20
N THR A 93 46.31 -82.60 0.27
CA THR A 93 45.75 -83.88 0.70
C THR A 93 45.68 -84.88 -0.45
N ALA A 94 45.24 -84.43 -1.63
CA ALA A 94 45.10 -85.29 -2.79
C ALA A 94 46.43 -85.87 -3.27
N PHE A 95 47.49 -85.07 -3.46
CA PHE A 95 48.76 -85.64 -3.94
C PHE A 95 49.55 -86.41 -2.87
N SER A 96 49.35 -86.12 -1.58
CA SER A 96 50.02 -86.85 -0.50
C SER A 96 49.43 -88.24 -0.23
N THR A 97 48.17 -88.48 -0.61
CA THR A 97 47.48 -89.76 -0.40
C THR A 97 47.53 -90.69 -1.61
N ASN A 98 48.13 -90.25 -2.72
CA ASN A 98 48.15 -90.98 -4.00
C ASN A 98 48.81 -92.37 -3.92
N ASP A 99 49.78 -92.57 -3.02
CA ASP A 99 50.45 -93.87 -2.84
C ASP A 99 49.53 -94.92 -2.19
N THR A 100 48.53 -94.47 -1.43
CA THR A 100 47.53 -95.31 -0.75
C THR A 100 46.17 -95.33 -1.46
N ASP A 101 45.91 -94.32 -2.29
CA ASP A 101 44.67 -94.12 -3.04
C ASP A 101 45.00 -93.58 -4.43
N PRO A 102 45.27 -94.46 -5.42
CA PRO A 102 45.74 -94.06 -6.75
C PRO A 102 44.80 -93.15 -7.57
N GLU A 103 43.57 -92.92 -7.09
CA GLU A 103 42.59 -92.03 -7.73
C GLU A 103 42.41 -90.68 -6.99
N SER A 104 43.16 -90.42 -5.90
CA SER A 104 42.99 -89.21 -5.08
C SER A 104 43.18 -87.91 -5.88
N CYS A 105 44.20 -87.86 -6.74
CA CYS A 105 44.48 -86.72 -7.62
C CYS A 105 43.44 -86.58 -8.73
N TYR A 106 42.94 -87.70 -9.26
CA TYR A 106 41.85 -87.69 -10.24
C TYR A 106 40.59 -87.06 -9.63
N ARG A 107 40.17 -87.52 -8.44
CA ARG A 107 38.99 -86.99 -7.73
C ARG A 107 39.13 -85.52 -7.38
N PHE A 108 40.34 -85.08 -7.01
CA PHE A 108 40.61 -83.67 -6.79
C PHE A 108 40.33 -82.82 -8.04
N ILE A 109 40.84 -83.24 -9.20
CA ILE A 109 40.69 -82.52 -10.47
C ILE A 109 39.22 -82.50 -10.92
N THR A 110 38.49 -83.59 -10.72
CA THR A 110 37.11 -83.70 -11.23
C THR A 110 36.06 -83.12 -10.30
N ASP A 111 36.33 -82.98 -8.99
CA ASP A 111 35.31 -82.63 -7.99
C ASP A 111 35.85 -81.78 -6.83
N THR A 112 36.78 -82.31 -6.03
CA THR A 112 37.15 -81.70 -4.73
C THR A 112 37.66 -80.27 -4.84
N VAL A 113 38.35 -79.92 -5.94
CA VAL A 113 38.88 -78.57 -6.16
C VAL A 113 37.79 -77.50 -6.27
N PHE A 114 36.61 -77.83 -6.81
CA PHE A 114 35.51 -76.90 -6.99
C PHE A 114 34.82 -76.60 -5.65
N THR A 115 34.55 -77.62 -4.84
CA THR A 115 34.00 -77.44 -3.49
C THR A 115 34.97 -76.68 -2.58
N ALA A 116 36.27 -76.94 -2.71
CA ALA A 116 37.30 -76.23 -1.98
C ALA A 116 37.40 -74.75 -2.40
N HIS A 117 37.23 -74.45 -3.69
CA HIS A 117 37.20 -73.06 -4.18
C HIS A 117 35.98 -72.30 -3.66
N GLU A 118 34.81 -72.93 -3.65
CA GLU A 118 33.58 -72.34 -3.08
C GLU A 118 33.78 -71.97 -1.60
N ALA A 119 34.43 -72.84 -0.82
CA ALA A 119 34.76 -72.56 0.58
C ALA A 119 35.72 -71.35 0.73
N ASP A 120 36.71 -71.19 -0.14
CA ASP A 120 37.62 -70.03 -0.18
C ASP A 120 36.90 -68.73 -0.57
N VAL A 121 35.94 -68.79 -1.49
CA VAL A 121 35.09 -67.64 -1.85
C VAL A 121 34.23 -67.22 -0.66
N VAL A 122 33.60 -68.18 0.02
CA VAL A 122 32.74 -67.92 1.18
C VAL A 122 33.51 -67.26 2.32
N GLU A 123 34.73 -67.70 2.65
CA GLU A 123 35.50 -67.09 3.74
C GLU A 123 36.00 -65.68 3.38
N ARG A 124 36.40 -65.45 2.12
CA ARG A 124 36.73 -64.09 1.65
C ARG A 124 35.55 -63.13 1.76
N LEU A 125 34.35 -63.57 1.38
CA LEU A 125 33.13 -62.78 1.51
C LEU A 125 32.77 -62.50 2.97
N ARG A 126 32.95 -63.50 3.87
CA ARG A 126 32.77 -63.31 5.31
C ARG A 126 33.76 -62.29 5.88
N LYS A 127 35.04 -62.37 5.51
CA LYS A 127 36.04 -61.38 5.92
C LYS A 127 35.71 -59.98 5.40
N ALA A 128 35.35 -59.85 4.13
CA ALA A 128 34.98 -58.57 3.53
C ALA A 128 33.76 -57.93 4.22
N GLU A 129 32.76 -58.73 4.59
CA GLU A 129 31.59 -58.23 5.33
C GLU A 129 31.94 -57.83 6.77
N ARG A 130 32.78 -58.61 7.47
CA ARG A 130 33.30 -58.23 8.80
C ARG A 130 34.08 -56.91 8.74
N ASP A 131 34.98 -56.76 7.78
CA ASP A 131 35.80 -55.56 7.61
C ASP A 131 34.91 -54.35 7.28
N ARG A 132 33.90 -54.53 6.40
CA ARG A 132 32.89 -53.49 6.10
C ARG A 132 32.14 -53.03 7.34
N GLN A 133 31.66 -53.95 8.18
CA GLN A 133 30.93 -53.60 9.41
C GLN A 133 31.82 -52.85 10.41
N ARG A 134 33.09 -53.28 10.53
CA ARG A 134 34.09 -52.61 11.39
C ARG A 134 34.42 -51.20 10.91
N VAL A 135 34.64 -51.01 9.61
CA VAL A 135 34.82 -49.68 9.00
C VAL A 135 33.61 -48.79 9.28
N ALA A 136 32.39 -49.30 9.08
CA ALA A 136 31.17 -48.54 9.32
C ALA A 136 31.01 -48.15 10.80
N ALA A 137 31.32 -49.04 11.74
CA ALA A 137 31.30 -48.75 13.17
C ALA A 137 32.37 -47.71 13.58
N ALA A 138 33.59 -47.83 13.05
CA ALA A 138 34.67 -46.88 13.29
C ALA A 138 34.33 -45.47 12.78
N ALA A 139 33.70 -45.38 11.61
CA ALA A 139 33.27 -44.10 11.03
C ALA A 139 32.26 -43.36 11.91
N VAL A 140 31.34 -44.07 12.58
CA VAL A 140 30.33 -43.48 13.47
C VAL A 140 30.97 -42.70 14.63
N ILE A 141 32.11 -43.16 15.15
CA ILE A 141 32.84 -42.48 16.22
C ILE A 141 33.97 -41.58 15.70
N SER A 142 33.97 -41.26 14.41
CA SER A 142 35.02 -40.45 13.75
C SER A 142 36.44 -41.02 13.91
N TRP A 143 36.58 -42.35 13.96
CA TRP A 143 37.88 -43.01 13.98
C TRP A 143 38.46 -43.04 12.55
N SER A 144 39.29 -42.03 12.23
CA SER A 144 39.75 -41.72 10.87
C SER A 144 41.02 -42.43 10.40
N ASN A 145 41.78 -43.06 11.30
CA ASN A 145 43.05 -43.73 11.00
C ASN A 145 42.97 -45.25 11.23
N LEU A 146 41.98 -45.89 10.61
CA LEU A 146 41.77 -47.33 10.75
C LEU A 146 42.79 -48.12 9.91
N THR A 147 43.57 -48.99 10.55
CA THR A 147 44.58 -49.83 9.89
C THR A 147 44.07 -51.25 9.61
N GLN A 148 44.76 -52.01 8.74
CA GLN A 148 44.40 -53.41 8.51
C GLN A 148 44.58 -54.27 9.78
N ASP A 149 45.51 -53.91 10.67
CA ASP A 149 45.69 -54.58 11.96
C ASP A 149 44.50 -54.32 12.91
N ASP A 150 43.90 -53.13 12.85
CA ASP A 150 42.66 -52.85 13.57
C ASP A 150 41.51 -53.70 13.05
N LEU A 151 41.45 -53.93 11.74
CA LEU A 151 40.44 -54.79 11.12
C LEU A 151 40.66 -56.28 11.38
N ASN A 152 41.91 -56.71 11.57
CA ASN A 152 42.25 -58.11 11.81
C ASN A 152 42.24 -58.51 13.30
N CYS A 153 42.08 -57.57 14.23
CA CYS A 153 42.09 -57.88 15.67
C CYS A 153 40.86 -58.68 16.15
N SER A 154 40.90 -59.19 17.39
CA SER A 154 39.77 -59.92 17.96
C SER A 154 38.53 -59.02 18.08
N LEU A 155 37.32 -59.61 18.08
CA LEU A 155 36.07 -58.85 18.27
C LEU A 155 36.10 -58.04 19.58
N LYS A 156 36.65 -58.62 20.65
CA LYS A 156 36.81 -57.97 21.94
C LYS A 156 37.73 -56.75 21.85
N ASP A 157 38.89 -56.89 21.20
CA ASP A 157 39.84 -55.77 21.06
C ASP A 157 39.27 -54.65 20.18
N PHE A 158 38.54 -55.00 19.12
CA PHE A 158 37.90 -54.02 18.26
C PHE A 158 36.86 -53.18 19.01
N VAL A 159 35.99 -53.84 19.78
CA VAL A 159 35.00 -53.15 20.60
C VAL A 159 35.66 -52.33 21.72
N PHE A 160 36.74 -52.82 22.32
CA PHE A 160 37.52 -52.06 23.30
C PHE A 160 38.10 -50.79 22.69
N ARG A 161 38.61 -50.85 21.46
CA ARG A 161 39.12 -49.68 20.73
C ARG A 161 38.02 -48.66 20.46
N ILE A 162 36.79 -49.10 20.14
CA ILE A 162 35.62 -48.22 20.05
C ILE A 162 35.30 -47.58 21.41
N TRP A 163 35.20 -48.38 22.48
CA TRP A 163 34.91 -47.91 23.83
C TRP A 163 35.89 -46.83 24.31
N SER A 164 37.19 -47.05 24.10
CA SER A 164 38.24 -46.14 24.54
C SER A 164 38.17 -44.76 23.87
N ARG A 165 37.69 -44.71 22.62
CA ARG A 165 37.59 -43.50 21.79
C ARG A 165 36.24 -42.79 21.92
N ALA A 166 35.19 -43.51 22.27
CA ALA A 166 33.87 -42.93 22.47
C ALA A 166 33.89 -41.89 23.60
N ALA A 167 33.13 -40.80 23.42
CA ALA A 167 33.07 -39.69 24.37
C ALA A 167 32.62 -40.16 25.76
N THR A 168 33.19 -39.59 26.81
CA THR A 168 32.79 -39.91 28.19
C THR A 168 31.32 -39.57 28.40
N GLY A 169 30.54 -40.54 28.90
CA GLY A 169 29.08 -40.40 29.10
C GLY A 169 28.23 -40.68 27.87
N SER A 170 28.81 -40.98 26.70
CA SER A 170 28.06 -41.36 25.49
C SER A 170 27.39 -42.73 25.61
N GLU A 171 26.23 -42.87 24.97
CA GLU A 171 25.52 -44.13 24.81
C GLU A 171 26.38 -45.13 24.03
N VAL A 172 27.15 -44.67 23.04
CA VAL A 172 28.13 -45.51 22.33
C VAL A 172 29.12 -46.15 23.32
N LYS A 173 29.68 -45.36 24.24
CA LYS A 173 30.61 -45.87 25.26
C LYS A 173 29.92 -46.80 26.26
N ALA A 174 28.70 -46.48 26.68
CA ALA A 174 27.93 -47.32 27.59
C ALA A 174 27.61 -48.71 26.97
N LYS A 175 27.15 -48.73 25.71
CA LYS A 175 26.83 -49.97 24.99
C LYS A 175 28.07 -50.77 24.64
N ALA A 176 29.19 -50.13 24.31
CA ALA A 176 30.46 -50.83 24.14
C ALA A 176 30.91 -51.52 25.44
N ALA A 177 30.78 -50.84 26.59
CA ALA A 177 31.12 -51.42 27.90
C ALA A 177 30.27 -52.66 28.22
N ALA A 178 28.98 -52.63 27.89
CA ALA A 178 28.05 -53.73 28.14
C ALA A 178 28.41 -55.03 27.41
N VAL A 179 29.05 -54.93 26.23
CA VAL A 179 29.51 -56.09 25.46
C VAL A 179 31.00 -56.39 25.67
N LEU A 180 31.67 -55.74 26.62
CA LEU A 180 33.08 -55.98 26.99
C LEU A 180 33.26 -56.84 28.25
N THR A 181 32.16 -57.35 28.80
CA THR A 181 32.20 -58.17 30.02
C THR A 181 32.83 -59.55 29.78
N PRO A 182 33.31 -60.25 30.83
CA PRO A 182 33.82 -61.61 30.72
C PRO A 182 32.81 -62.64 30.22
N THR A 183 31.50 -62.39 30.41
CA THR A 183 30.40 -63.28 30.01
C THR A 183 29.84 -62.98 28.62
N SER A 184 30.24 -61.87 27.99
CA SER A 184 29.73 -61.49 26.67
C SER A 184 30.25 -62.41 25.56
N THR A 185 29.33 -62.86 24.71
CA THR A 185 29.55 -63.74 23.56
C THR A 185 30.04 -62.97 22.33
N ASP A 186 30.66 -63.68 21.39
CA ASP A 186 31.06 -63.10 20.10
C ASP A 186 29.87 -62.66 19.25
N ALA A 187 28.71 -63.30 19.41
CA ALA A 187 27.46 -62.89 18.76
C ALA A 187 26.99 -61.51 19.24
N GLU A 188 27.09 -61.23 20.55
CA GLU A 188 26.75 -59.91 21.12
C GLU A 188 27.71 -58.82 20.64
N ARG A 189 29.03 -59.11 20.60
CA ARG A 189 30.03 -58.17 20.08
C ARG A 189 29.84 -57.90 18.59
N THR A 190 29.52 -58.94 17.81
CA THR A 190 29.23 -58.82 16.38
C THR A 190 27.99 -57.96 16.14
N THR A 191 26.92 -58.19 16.90
CA THR A 191 25.67 -57.39 16.81
C THR A 191 25.93 -55.93 17.16
N TYR A 192 26.72 -55.67 18.21
CA TYR A 192 27.09 -54.32 18.59
C TYR A 192 27.87 -53.60 17.48
N ILE A 193 28.87 -54.24 16.87
CA ILE A 193 29.62 -53.66 15.75
C ILE A 193 28.72 -53.42 14.53
N ALA A 194 27.90 -54.40 14.15
CA ALA A 194 27.10 -54.34 12.93
C ALA A 194 26.02 -53.24 12.97
N THR A 195 25.33 -53.08 14.09
CA THR A 195 24.20 -52.13 14.21
C THR A 195 24.20 -51.32 15.51
N GLY A 196 24.69 -51.88 16.61
CA GLY A 196 24.63 -51.25 17.94
C GLY A 196 25.42 -49.94 18.07
N VAL A 197 26.56 -49.80 17.41
CA VAL A 197 27.37 -48.57 17.43
C VAL A 197 26.59 -47.41 16.79
N ARG A 198 25.95 -47.64 15.65
CA ARG A 198 25.14 -46.62 14.96
C ARG A 198 23.89 -46.28 15.76
N ALA A 199 23.16 -47.28 16.24
CA ALA A 199 21.96 -47.06 17.05
C ALA A 199 22.26 -46.26 18.33
N ALA A 200 23.40 -46.50 18.98
CA ALA A 200 23.82 -45.75 20.15
C ALA A 200 24.22 -44.30 19.80
N ALA A 201 24.92 -44.09 18.68
CA ALA A 201 25.29 -42.75 18.23
C ALA A 201 24.07 -41.91 17.81
N ASP A 202 23.05 -42.54 17.21
CA ASP A 202 21.79 -41.87 16.88
C ASP A 202 21.09 -41.34 18.16
N ILE A 203 21.15 -42.10 19.27
CA ILE A 203 20.63 -41.65 20.58
C ILE A 203 21.44 -40.47 21.11
N ASP A 204 22.77 -40.53 21.04
CA ASP A 204 23.64 -39.43 21.48
C ASP A 204 23.38 -38.14 20.68
N GLN A 205 23.19 -38.27 19.36
CA GLN A 205 22.85 -37.15 18.47
C GLN A 205 21.47 -36.55 18.79
N GLN A 206 20.47 -37.39 19.06
CA GLN A 206 19.13 -36.93 19.44
C GLN A 206 19.16 -36.14 20.75
N ARG A 207 19.83 -36.65 21.79
CA ARG A 207 19.97 -35.93 23.07
C ARG A 207 20.67 -34.58 22.90
N ALA A 208 21.74 -34.53 22.09
CA ALA A 208 22.44 -33.27 21.81
C ALA A 208 21.57 -32.26 21.05
N LEU A 209 20.75 -32.73 20.11
CA LEU A 209 19.80 -31.87 19.40
C LEU A 209 18.70 -31.33 20.33
N GLU A 210 18.10 -32.19 21.16
CA GLU A 210 17.07 -31.79 22.12
C GLU A 210 17.60 -30.76 23.13
N GLU A 211 18.83 -30.95 23.60
CA GLU A 211 19.54 -30.00 24.47
C GLU A 211 19.75 -28.65 23.79
N ALA A 212 20.29 -28.63 22.57
CA ALA A 212 20.52 -27.41 21.81
C ALA A 212 19.21 -26.66 21.53
N GLN A 213 18.15 -27.39 21.18
CA GLN A 213 16.83 -26.81 21.00
C GLN A 213 16.26 -26.25 22.29
N ARG A 214 16.50 -26.89 23.45
CA ARG A 214 16.08 -26.36 24.75
C ARG A 214 16.78 -25.05 25.07
N ILE A 215 18.11 -25.01 24.94
CA ILE A 215 18.91 -23.79 25.17
C ILE A 215 18.45 -22.65 24.26
N GLU A 216 18.17 -22.94 22.99
CA GLU A 216 17.70 -21.93 22.04
C GLU A 216 16.28 -21.46 22.38
N ARG A 217 15.36 -22.35 22.76
CA ARG A 217 14.02 -21.95 23.24
C ARG A 217 14.11 -21.03 24.46
N GLU A 218 14.91 -21.38 25.46
CA GLU A 218 15.12 -20.54 26.64
C GLU A 218 15.71 -19.18 26.26
N ARG A 219 16.63 -19.12 25.29
CA ARG A 219 17.18 -17.86 24.77
C ARG A 219 16.12 -17.00 24.09
N GLN A 220 15.30 -17.60 23.23
CA GLN A 220 14.22 -16.90 22.53
C GLN A 220 13.16 -16.38 23.50
N GLU A 221 12.80 -17.16 24.53
CA GLU A 221 11.88 -16.73 25.58
C GLU A 221 12.43 -15.54 26.39
N ARG A 222 13.73 -15.56 26.75
CA ARG A 222 14.36 -14.40 27.43
C ARG A 222 14.33 -13.15 26.56
N LEU A 223 14.69 -13.28 25.28
CA LEU A 223 14.70 -12.15 24.35
C LEU A 223 13.29 -11.60 24.11
N ALA A 224 12.29 -12.46 23.93
CA ALA A 224 10.89 -12.07 23.78
C ALA A 224 10.37 -11.33 25.03
N ASN A 225 10.75 -11.79 26.23
CA ASN A 225 10.39 -11.10 27.48
C ASN A 225 11.04 -9.72 27.58
N GLU A 226 12.33 -9.60 27.25
CA GLU A 226 13.03 -8.31 27.24
C GLU A 226 12.40 -7.32 26.25
N GLN A 227 12.08 -7.78 25.04
CA GLN A 227 11.42 -6.97 24.01
C GLN A 227 10.01 -6.54 24.44
N ALA A 228 9.21 -7.45 25.01
CA ALA A 228 7.87 -7.15 25.49
C ALA A 228 7.91 -6.10 26.61
N ARG A 229 8.83 -6.25 27.57
CA ARG A 229 9.06 -5.26 28.64
C ARG A 229 9.49 -3.91 28.07
N ALA A 230 10.45 -3.88 27.15
CA ALA A 230 10.90 -2.63 26.52
C ALA A 230 9.74 -1.91 25.79
N SER A 231 8.91 -2.64 25.04
CA SER A 231 7.73 -2.09 24.37
C SER A 231 6.71 -1.54 25.37
N ALA A 232 6.37 -2.33 26.39
CA ALA A 232 5.45 -1.93 27.46
C ALA A 232 5.92 -0.65 28.17
N TRP A 233 7.22 -0.57 28.48
CA TRP A 233 7.83 0.60 29.10
C TRP A 233 7.73 1.83 28.19
N ASN A 234 8.05 1.69 26.90
CA ASN A 234 7.97 2.82 25.98
C ASN A 234 6.53 3.33 25.80
N ILE A 235 5.53 2.43 25.76
CA ILE A 235 4.12 2.80 25.67
C ILE A 235 3.67 3.63 26.88
N VAL A 236 4.11 3.25 28.09
CA VAL A 236 3.69 3.93 29.32
C VAL A 236 4.55 5.15 29.60
N ALA A 237 5.88 5.00 29.62
CA ALA A 237 6.83 6.00 30.07
C ALA A 237 7.40 6.89 28.95
N ARG A 238 7.17 6.55 27.66
CA ARG A 238 7.72 7.26 26.49
C ARG A 238 9.25 7.45 26.55
N THR A 239 9.94 6.47 27.13
CA THR A 239 11.39 6.47 27.27
C THR A 239 11.93 5.07 26.99
N VAL A 240 13.23 4.99 26.72
CA VAL A 240 13.93 3.71 26.59
C VAL A 240 14.06 3.06 27.96
N MET A 241 13.84 1.74 28.02
CA MET A 241 14.00 0.96 29.25
C MET A 241 15.47 0.87 29.64
N THR A 242 15.79 1.09 30.92
CA THR A 242 17.15 0.99 31.46
C THR A 242 17.54 -0.47 31.74
N ASP A 243 18.84 -0.74 31.88
CA ASP A 243 19.33 -2.09 32.17
C ASP A 243 18.86 -2.61 33.55
N ASP A 244 18.70 -1.74 34.54
CA ASP A 244 18.17 -2.12 35.86
C ASP A 244 16.76 -2.72 35.78
N LEU A 245 15.93 -2.22 34.87
CA LEU A 245 14.56 -2.72 34.66
C LEU A 245 14.51 -4.09 33.96
N LYS A 246 15.63 -4.56 33.40
CA LYS A 246 15.73 -5.93 32.86
C LYS A 246 15.84 -6.96 33.98
N LEU A 247 16.38 -6.56 35.14
CA LEU A 247 16.72 -7.45 36.24
C LEU A 247 15.61 -7.61 37.27
N VAL A 248 14.58 -6.75 37.24
CA VAL A 248 13.46 -6.82 38.19
C VAL A 248 12.48 -7.96 37.87
N THR A 249 11.73 -8.40 38.88
CA THR A 249 10.65 -9.37 38.71
C THR A 249 9.50 -8.81 37.86
N ASP A 250 8.68 -9.66 37.25
CA ASP A 250 7.50 -9.20 36.48
C ASP A 250 6.57 -8.34 37.33
N ARG A 251 6.42 -8.68 38.62
CA ARG A 251 5.62 -7.93 39.58
C ARG A 251 6.17 -6.51 39.78
N GLU A 252 7.45 -6.38 40.10
CA GLU A 252 8.10 -5.07 40.29
C GLU A 252 8.07 -4.23 39.01
N PHE A 253 8.24 -4.88 37.85
CA PHE A 253 8.14 -4.22 36.56
C PHE A 253 6.74 -3.64 36.32
N VAL A 254 5.69 -4.41 36.58
CA VAL A 254 4.28 -3.97 36.46
C VAL A 254 3.97 -2.85 37.45
N TYR A 255 4.45 -2.89 38.69
CA TYR A 255 4.32 -1.77 39.63
C TYR A 255 4.99 -0.50 39.10
N GLY A 256 6.19 -0.62 38.51
CA GLY A 256 6.90 0.50 37.89
C GLY A 256 6.07 1.13 36.75
N LEU A 257 5.45 0.31 35.91
CA LEU A 257 4.52 0.78 34.86
C LEU A 257 3.30 1.47 35.46
N ALA A 258 2.65 0.89 36.46
CA ALA A 258 1.47 1.46 37.10
C ALA A 258 1.77 2.84 37.70
N SER A 259 2.90 2.96 38.42
CA SER A 259 3.39 4.23 38.95
C SER A 259 3.59 5.27 37.85
N LYS A 260 4.29 4.91 36.76
CA LYS A 260 4.53 5.85 35.66
C LYS A 260 3.25 6.27 34.94
N ALA A 261 2.31 5.36 34.72
CA ALA A 261 1.04 5.66 34.05
C ALA A 261 0.24 6.76 34.76
N THR A 262 0.35 6.87 36.10
CA THR A 262 -0.36 7.91 36.89
C THR A 262 0.11 9.33 36.58
N THR A 263 1.34 9.49 36.09
CA THR A 263 1.94 10.79 35.78
C THR A 263 1.74 11.22 34.33
N MET A 264 1.21 10.33 33.49
CA MET A 264 1.08 10.58 32.06
C MET A 264 -0.26 11.23 31.71
N PRO A 265 -0.28 12.21 30.79
CA PRO A 265 -1.54 12.71 30.25
C PRO A 265 -2.21 11.63 29.39
N ASN A 266 -3.54 11.70 29.28
CA ASN A 266 -4.36 10.83 28.42
C ASN A 266 -4.03 9.32 28.62
N SER A 267 -3.95 8.89 29.88
CA SER A 267 -3.53 7.54 30.28
C SER A 267 -4.59 6.76 31.05
N LYS A 268 -5.88 7.10 30.88
CA LYS A 268 -7.00 6.59 31.67
C LYS A 268 -6.98 5.07 31.79
N TRP A 269 -6.90 4.37 30.66
CA TRP A 269 -6.92 2.92 30.58
C TRP A 269 -5.57 2.31 30.93
N ARG A 270 -4.45 2.90 30.47
CA ARG A 270 -3.11 2.44 30.90
C ARG A 270 -2.95 2.49 32.41
N LYS A 271 -3.46 3.53 33.08
CA LYS A 271 -3.45 3.67 34.53
C LYS A 271 -4.33 2.60 35.19
N ALA A 272 -5.57 2.43 34.73
CA ALA A 272 -6.50 1.46 35.31
C ALA A 272 -6.01 0.02 35.16
N ASP A 273 -5.62 -0.37 33.94
CA ASP A 273 -5.22 -1.75 33.63
C ASP A 273 -3.84 -2.07 34.24
N ALA A 274 -2.90 -1.11 34.29
CA ALA A 274 -1.64 -1.31 34.99
C ALA A 274 -1.82 -1.45 36.50
N GLN A 275 -2.71 -0.67 37.12
CA GLN A 275 -3.02 -0.80 38.54
C GLN A 275 -3.69 -2.15 38.84
N ALA A 276 -4.67 -2.57 38.02
CA ALA A 276 -5.31 -3.87 38.19
C ALA A 276 -4.33 -5.04 38.06
N ALA A 277 -3.37 -4.96 37.11
CA ALA A 277 -2.32 -5.95 36.99
C ALA A 277 -1.36 -5.92 38.20
N ALA A 278 -1.01 -4.73 38.70
CA ALA A 278 -0.15 -4.55 39.87
C ALA A 278 -0.79 -5.07 41.17
N ASP A 279 -2.12 -5.01 41.28
CA ASP A 279 -2.88 -5.51 42.44
C ASP A 279 -3.08 -7.04 42.42
N SER A 280 -2.84 -7.69 41.27
CA SER A 280 -2.91 -9.15 41.15
C SER A 280 -1.73 -9.84 41.83
N THR A 281 -1.98 -11.03 42.37
CA THR A 281 -0.95 -11.95 42.89
C THR A 281 -0.60 -13.07 41.92
N ASP A 282 -1.27 -13.15 40.77
CA ASP A 282 -1.09 -14.20 39.76
C ASP A 282 0.00 -13.81 38.74
N PRO A 283 1.12 -14.56 38.64
CA PRO A 283 2.17 -14.32 37.65
C PRO A 283 1.68 -14.35 36.19
N ALA A 284 0.64 -15.11 35.89
CA ALA A 284 0.07 -15.15 34.54
C ALA A 284 -0.55 -13.80 34.15
N VAL A 285 -1.13 -13.07 35.11
CA VAL A 285 -1.71 -11.73 34.91
C VAL A 285 -0.61 -10.71 34.61
N TRP A 286 0.50 -10.72 35.35
CA TRP A 286 1.62 -9.81 35.09
C TRP A 286 2.21 -10.04 33.69
N LYS A 287 2.45 -11.31 33.34
CA LYS A 287 2.98 -11.68 32.03
C LYS A 287 2.01 -11.28 30.91
N ALA A 288 0.71 -11.55 31.05
CA ALA A 288 -0.29 -11.13 30.06
C ALA A 288 -0.35 -9.60 29.90
N PHE A 289 -0.25 -8.85 31.01
CA PHE A 289 -0.27 -7.40 30.97
C PHE A 289 0.95 -6.82 30.23
N ILE A 290 2.15 -7.32 30.51
CA ILE A 290 3.40 -6.90 29.86
C ILE A 290 3.33 -7.14 28.35
N PHE A 291 2.89 -8.32 27.93
CA PHE A 291 2.94 -8.73 26.53
C PHE A 291 1.83 -8.11 25.67
N THR A 292 0.61 -7.99 26.20
CA THR A 292 -0.55 -7.56 25.40
C THR A 292 -1.45 -6.56 26.11
N GLY A 293 -1.65 -6.69 27.42
CA GLY A 293 -2.61 -5.86 28.16
C GLY A 293 -2.32 -4.36 28.08
N VAL A 294 -1.05 -3.95 28.25
CA VAL A 294 -0.66 -2.53 28.16
C VAL A 294 -0.85 -1.94 26.75
N HIS A 295 -0.73 -2.77 25.71
CA HIS A 295 -0.93 -2.34 24.32
C HIS A 295 -2.41 -2.13 24.05
N ALA A 296 -3.27 -3.05 24.52
CA ALA A 296 -4.72 -2.90 24.44
C ALA A 296 -5.21 -1.66 25.22
N ALA A 297 -4.66 -1.43 26.42
CA ALA A 297 -4.98 -0.24 27.22
C ALA A 297 -4.58 1.06 26.49
N TYR A 298 -3.42 1.08 25.83
CA TYR A 298 -2.99 2.22 25.04
C TYR A 298 -3.90 2.50 23.83
N GLN A 299 -4.38 1.46 23.14
CA GLN A 299 -5.35 1.64 22.05
C GLN A 299 -6.65 2.27 22.55
N LYS A 300 -7.17 1.83 23.70
CA LYS A 300 -8.37 2.45 24.31
C LYS A 300 -8.14 3.92 24.69
N ASP A 301 -6.94 4.27 25.18
CA ASP A 301 -6.58 5.67 25.45
C ASP A 301 -6.58 6.51 24.16
N LEU A 302 -6.02 5.97 23.08
CA LEU A 302 -5.98 6.64 21.77
C LEU A 302 -7.39 6.79 21.16
N GLU A 303 -8.23 5.77 21.26
CA GLU A 303 -9.63 5.83 20.80
C GLU A 303 -10.42 6.90 21.55
N GLU A 304 -10.27 6.98 22.87
CA GLU A 304 -10.93 8.02 23.67
C GLU A 304 -10.42 9.42 23.30
N GLN A 305 -9.11 9.57 23.09
CA GLN A 305 -8.55 10.84 22.62
C GLN A 305 -9.10 11.21 21.24
N ASN A 306 -9.08 10.29 20.27
CA ASN A 306 -9.62 10.51 18.93
C ASN A 306 -11.11 10.87 18.97
N ARG A 307 -11.89 10.29 19.91
CA ARG A 307 -13.30 10.63 20.11
C ARG A 307 -13.46 12.08 20.59
N VAL A 308 -12.64 12.53 21.53
CA VAL A 308 -12.65 13.91 22.02
C VAL A 308 -12.22 14.87 20.91
N ASP A 309 -11.12 14.56 20.22
CA ASP A 309 -10.60 15.36 19.10
C ASP A 309 -11.62 15.45 17.95
N ALA A 310 -12.35 14.36 17.67
CA ALA A 310 -13.42 14.37 16.68
C ALA A 310 -14.55 15.34 17.03
N ILE A 311 -14.96 15.40 18.31
CA ILE A 311 -15.99 16.33 18.78
C ILE A 311 -15.49 17.77 18.70
N GLU A 312 -14.27 18.05 19.17
CA GLU A 312 -13.69 19.39 19.16
C GLU A 312 -13.51 19.92 17.73
N THR A 313 -12.91 19.10 16.87
CA THR A 313 -12.69 19.47 15.46
C THR A 313 -14.00 19.69 14.73
N GLU A 314 -15.04 18.87 14.98
CA GLU A 314 -16.37 19.08 14.41
C GLU A 314 -16.99 20.41 14.81
N ALA A 315 -16.93 20.74 16.11
CA ALA A 315 -17.47 22.01 16.62
C ALA A 315 -16.76 23.21 15.98
N ARG A 316 -15.42 23.18 15.93
CA ARG A 316 -14.61 24.24 15.31
C ARG A 316 -14.89 24.41 13.82
N ILE A 317 -15.06 23.31 13.09
CA ILE A 317 -15.38 23.37 11.65
C ILE A 317 -16.80 23.89 11.43
N LYS A 318 -17.76 23.52 12.27
CA LYS A 318 -19.14 24.07 12.22
C LYS A 318 -19.15 25.58 12.46
N GLU A 319 -18.38 26.08 13.42
CA GLU A 319 -18.26 27.54 13.63
C GLU A 319 -17.69 28.27 12.40
N ILE A 320 -16.66 27.69 11.76
CA ILE A 320 -16.07 28.24 10.52
C ILE A 320 -17.10 28.19 9.38
N LEU A 321 -17.79 27.07 9.22
CA LEU A 321 -18.83 26.89 8.21
C LEU A 321 -19.94 27.91 8.39
N ASP A 322 -20.47 28.05 9.61
CA ASP A 322 -21.53 28.99 9.91
C ASP A 322 -21.10 30.45 9.67
N ALA A 323 -19.85 30.79 10.00
CA ALA A 323 -19.29 32.10 9.69
C ALA A 323 -19.18 32.35 8.18
N ALA A 324 -18.68 31.37 7.41
CA ALA A 324 -18.55 31.46 5.96
C ALA A 324 -19.91 31.52 5.24
N VAL A 325 -20.90 30.77 5.73
CA VAL A 325 -22.29 30.81 5.23
C VAL A 325 -22.93 32.17 5.53
N ARG A 326 -22.78 32.69 6.75
CA ARG A 326 -23.30 34.04 7.10
C ARG A 326 -22.62 35.15 6.31
N ASP A 327 -21.34 34.98 5.98
CA ASP A 327 -20.61 35.92 5.14
C ASP A 327 -21.13 35.95 3.70
N GLY A 328 -21.58 34.80 3.18
CA GLY A 328 -22.22 34.68 1.87
C GLY A 328 -21.28 34.69 0.66
N PHE A 329 -20.02 35.12 0.84
CA PHE A 329 -19.03 35.29 -0.24
C PHE A 329 -17.77 34.43 -0.03
N MET A 330 -17.89 33.30 0.68
CA MET A 330 -16.82 32.32 0.89
C MET A 330 -17.20 30.90 0.44
N PRO A 331 -17.65 30.70 -0.82
CA PRO A 331 -18.13 29.42 -1.30
C PRO A 331 -17.07 28.30 -1.22
N ASN A 332 -15.78 28.60 -1.43
CA ASN A 332 -14.74 27.58 -1.34
C ASN A 332 -14.52 27.10 0.10
N VAL A 333 -14.56 28.02 1.08
CA VAL A 333 -14.48 27.66 2.50
C VAL A 333 -15.69 26.82 2.91
N VAL A 334 -16.89 27.18 2.46
CA VAL A 334 -18.13 26.41 2.72
C VAL A 334 -18.00 24.98 2.21
N VAL A 335 -17.60 24.80 0.95
CA VAL A 335 -17.42 23.46 0.34
C VAL A 335 -16.34 22.67 1.08
N ALA A 336 -15.20 23.29 1.39
CA ALA A 336 -14.11 22.62 2.09
C ALA A 336 -14.49 22.19 3.52
N ALA A 337 -15.22 23.05 4.25
CA ALA A 337 -15.69 22.75 5.60
C ALA A 337 -16.73 21.62 5.60
N ARG A 338 -17.73 21.66 4.71
CA ARG A 338 -18.72 20.58 4.56
C ARG A 338 -18.04 19.25 4.22
N THR A 339 -17.09 19.27 3.29
CA THR A 339 -16.29 18.08 2.93
C THR A 339 -15.54 17.52 4.12
N ALA A 340 -14.91 18.38 4.94
CA ALA A 340 -14.19 17.95 6.13
C ALA A 340 -15.12 17.34 7.20
N LEU A 341 -16.33 17.89 7.37
CA LEU A 341 -17.32 17.38 8.33
C LEU A 341 -17.83 15.98 7.99
N THR A 342 -17.99 15.67 6.70
CA THR A 342 -18.44 14.35 6.23
C THR A 342 -17.31 13.33 6.09
N SER A 343 -16.06 13.74 6.33
CA SER A 343 -14.86 12.91 6.23
C SER A 343 -14.35 12.45 7.61
N ASP A 344 -13.20 11.75 7.62
CA ASP A 344 -12.56 11.25 8.84
C ASP A 344 -11.85 12.35 9.67
N LEU A 345 -11.35 11.97 10.85
CA LEU A 345 -10.64 12.88 11.76
C LEU A 345 -9.37 13.49 11.11
N ALA A 346 -8.68 12.73 10.26
CA ALA A 346 -7.49 13.21 9.57
C ALA A 346 -7.84 14.34 8.58
N ALA A 347 -8.92 14.21 7.83
CA ALA A 347 -9.43 15.25 6.94
C ALA A 347 -9.87 16.50 7.70
N ARG A 348 -10.50 16.35 8.89
CA ARG A 348 -10.84 17.48 9.76
C ARG A 348 -9.61 18.26 10.20
N HIS A 349 -8.55 17.57 10.66
CA HIS A 349 -7.28 18.22 10.97
C HIS A 349 -6.62 18.87 9.76
N ALA A 350 -6.62 18.21 8.60
CA ALA A 350 -6.07 18.77 7.37
C ALA A 350 -6.76 20.09 6.97
N PHE A 351 -8.09 20.15 7.10
CA PHE A 351 -8.85 21.37 6.89
C PHE A 351 -8.45 22.46 7.89
N LEU A 352 -8.43 22.16 9.19
CA LEU A 352 -8.11 23.14 10.23
C LEU A 352 -6.66 23.67 10.15
N ASN A 353 -5.72 22.83 9.71
CA ASN A 353 -4.30 23.20 9.66
C ASN A 353 -3.94 24.02 8.41
N VAL A 354 -4.45 23.63 7.24
CA VAL A 354 -4.05 24.24 5.96
C VAL A 354 -5.20 24.39 4.97
N GLY A 355 -6.19 23.49 4.99
CA GLY A 355 -7.26 23.47 3.99
C GLY A 355 -8.16 24.71 4.03
N ARG A 356 -8.42 25.26 5.22
CA ARG A 356 -9.18 26.49 5.41
C ARG A 356 -8.51 27.68 4.71
N ASP A 357 -7.22 27.88 4.94
CA ASP A 357 -6.50 29.04 4.39
C ASP A 357 -6.32 28.90 2.88
N ALA A 358 -6.11 27.67 2.39
CA ALA A 358 -6.10 27.39 0.96
C ALA A 358 -7.46 27.68 0.29
N ALA A 359 -8.57 27.36 0.96
CA ALA A 359 -9.91 27.69 0.49
C ALA A 359 -10.17 29.20 0.54
N LEU A 360 -9.80 29.87 1.62
CA LEU A 360 -9.93 31.32 1.77
C LEU A 360 -9.18 32.08 0.67
N LYS A 361 -7.98 31.63 0.29
CA LYS A 361 -7.21 32.22 -0.81
C LYS A 361 -7.94 32.13 -2.15
N ARG A 362 -8.73 31.08 -2.39
CA ARG A 362 -9.59 30.96 -3.59
C ARG A 362 -10.84 31.85 -3.52
N ASP A 363 -11.25 32.23 -2.32
CA ASP A 363 -12.34 33.19 -2.10
C ASP A 363 -11.88 34.66 -2.11
N GLN A 364 -10.57 34.92 -2.27
CA GLN A 364 -10.05 36.28 -2.41
C GLN A 364 -10.26 36.83 -3.81
N ILE A 365 -11.06 37.89 -3.89
CA ILE A 365 -11.35 38.61 -5.13
C ILE A 365 -10.21 39.59 -5.44
N LYS A 366 -9.70 39.52 -6.68
CA LYS A 366 -8.70 40.47 -7.19
C LYS A 366 -9.34 41.49 -8.15
N PRO A 367 -8.90 42.76 -8.12
CA PRO A 367 -9.29 43.76 -9.13
C PRO A 367 -8.93 43.29 -10.55
N SER A 368 -9.84 43.47 -11.49
CA SER A 368 -9.63 43.19 -12.91
C SER A 368 -10.58 44.04 -13.76
N ASN A 369 -10.29 44.19 -15.05
CA ASN A 369 -11.12 44.98 -15.95
C ASN A 369 -12.53 44.38 -16.10
N GLY A 370 -13.57 45.22 -16.04
CA GLY A 370 -14.97 44.80 -16.14
C GLY A 370 -15.49 44.04 -14.92
N ARG A 371 -14.73 43.99 -13.83
CA ARG A 371 -15.13 43.31 -12.59
C ARG A 371 -16.17 44.13 -11.84
N VAL A 372 -17.26 43.48 -11.45
CA VAL A 372 -18.33 44.05 -10.64
C VAL A 372 -18.06 43.74 -9.18
N ILE A 373 -18.06 44.77 -8.32
CA ILE A 373 -17.65 44.68 -6.93
C ILE A 373 -18.52 45.48 -5.98
N GLU A 374 -18.46 45.10 -4.71
CA GLU A 374 -18.68 45.99 -3.57
C GLU A 374 -17.37 46.19 -2.79
N LEU A 375 -17.26 47.32 -2.10
CA LEU A 375 -16.12 47.64 -1.24
C LEU A 375 -16.58 47.66 0.22
N GLN A 376 -16.20 46.65 0.99
CA GLN A 376 -16.58 46.53 2.41
C GLN A 376 -15.42 46.96 3.31
N GLY A 377 -15.66 47.88 4.23
CA GLY A 377 -14.69 48.26 5.26
C GLY A 377 -14.39 47.09 6.20
N LYS A 378 -13.11 46.76 6.41
CA LYS A 378 -12.73 45.60 7.25
C LYS A 378 -13.12 45.78 8.71
N ALA A 379 -13.01 47.00 9.24
CA ALA A 379 -13.40 47.35 10.60
C ALA A 379 -14.92 47.40 10.80
N SER A 380 -15.65 48.03 9.86
CA SER A 380 -17.09 48.29 9.99
C SER A 380 -17.98 47.14 9.53
N LYS A 381 -17.47 46.27 8.64
CA LYS A 381 -18.26 45.27 7.89
C LYS A 381 -19.39 45.88 7.04
N ARG A 382 -19.28 47.17 6.76
CA ARG A 382 -20.21 47.97 5.96
C ARG A 382 -19.61 48.29 4.60
N CYS A 383 -20.47 48.47 3.61
CA CYS A 383 -20.10 48.72 2.24
C CYS A 383 -20.09 50.23 1.91
N ILE A 384 -19.20 50.64 1.02
CA ILE A 384 -19.19 51.99 0.46
C ILE A 384 -20.44 52.16 -0.42
N GLN A 385 -21.18 53.25 -0.20
CA GLN A 385 -22.27 53.66 -1.07
C GLN A 385 -22.22 55.15 -1.40
N VAL A 386 -22.88 55.51 -2.49
CA VAL A 386 -23.23 56.90 -2.78
C VAL A 386 -24.33 57.38 -1.82
N VAL A 387 -24.10 58.51 -1.16
CA VAL A 387 -25.03 59.14 -0.20
C VAL A 387 -26.36 59.54 -0.86
N GLY A 388 -27.42 59.62 -0.05
CA GLY A 388 -28.71 60.20 -0.45
C GLY A 388 -29.77 59.18 -0.89
N ALA A 389 -30.98 59.66 -1.18
CA ALA A 389 -32.02 58.85 -1.82
C ALA A 389 -31.59 58.48 -3.27
N TYR A 390 -32.25 57.51 -3.90
CA TYR A 390 -31.86 57.06 -5.25
C TYR A 390 -31.85 58.21 -6.27
N ASP A 391 -32.91 59.01 -6.30
CA ASP A 391 -33.02 60.19 -7.16
C ASP A 391 -31.94 61.26 -6.94
N GLN A 392 -31.35 61.33 -5.74
CA GLN A 392 -30.27 62.26 -5.40
C GLN A 392 -28.88 61.67 -5.68
N ALA A 393 -28.76 60.34 -5.68
CA ALA A 393 -27.50 59.64 -5.88
C ALA A 393 -27.04 59.64 -7.34
N ASP A 394 -27.76 60.30 -8.24
CA ASP A 394 -27.40 60.51 -9.64
C ASP A 394 -26.70 61.85 -9.90
N ASP A 395 -26.53 62.69 -8.87
CA ASP A 395 -25.89 64.01 -9.01
C ASP A 395 -24.35 63.96 -8.89
N PRO A 396 -23.60 64.72 -9.71
CA PRO A 396 -22.16 64.91 -9.52
C PRO A 396 -21.86 65.58 -8.18
N GLY A 397 -20.70 65.27 -7.59
CA GLY A 397 -20.28 65.82 -6.31
C GLY A 397 -20.80 65.05 -5.08
N MET A 398 -21.56 63.97 -5.28
CA MET A 398 -22.11 63.23 -4.14
C MET A 398 -21.07 62.40 -3.40
N TYR A 399 -21.05 62.57 -2.08
CA TYR A 399 -20.10 61.89 -1.18
C TYR A 399 -20.34 60.39 -1.12
N GLN A 400 -19.30 59.69 -0.70
CA GLN A 400 -19.41 58.29 -0.33
C GLN A 400 -19.54 58.12 1.18
N GLU A 401 -20.28 57.11 1.60
CA GLU A 401 -20.48 56.77 3.00
C GLU A 401 -20.49 55.26 3.22
N LEU A 402 -20.31 54.84 4.47
CA LEU A 402 -20.58 53.47 4.89
C LEU A 402 -22.08 53.24 5.06
N TRP A 403 -22.52 52.07 4.62
CA TRP A 403 -23.85 51.55 4.90
C TRP A 403 -23.84 50.03 5.04
N ASP A 404 -24.89 49.47 5.64
CA ASP A 404 -25.05 48.02 5.65
C ASP A 404 -25.03 47.49 4.20
N CYS A 405 -24.34 46.37 3.97
CA CYS A 405 -24.17 45.79 2.63
C CYS A 405 -25.49 45.15 2.17
N LEU A 406 -26.07 45.64 1.08
CA LEU A 406 -27.40 45.26 0.59
C LEU A 406 -27.41 44.75 -0.86
N VAL A 407 -26.27 44.68 -1.56
CA VAL A 407 -26.21 44.38 -3.01
C VAL A 407 -27.19 45.26 -3.78
N ALA A 408 -26.97 46.57 -3.66
CA ALA A 408 -27.82 47.60 -4.24
C ALA A 408 -27.06 48.43 -5.28
N PRO A 409 -27.75 49.04 -6.26
CA PRO A 409 -27.11 49.79 -7.36
C PRO A 409 -26.16 50.90 -6.89
N LYS A 410 -26.42 51.51 -5.75
CA LYS A 410 -25.58 52.57 -5.18
C LYS A 410 -24.33 52.06 -4.45
N GLN A 411 -24.27 50.76 -4.15
CA GLN A 411 -23.16 50.08 -3.46
C GLN A 411 -22.27 49.27 -4.41
N VAL A 412 -22.75 49.06 -5.64
CA VAL A 412 -22.12 48.21 -6.63
C VAL A 412 -21.34 49.07 -7.61
N TYR A 413 -20.12 48.65 -7.91
CA TYR A 413 -19.20 49.34 -8.79
C TYR A 413 -18.64 48.40 -9.85
N GLU A 414 -18.37 48.92 -11.02
CA GLU A 414 -17.65 48.24 -12.08
C GLU A 414 -16.25 48.86 -12.22
N LEU A 415 -15.24 47.99 -12.24
CA LEU A 415 -13.84 48.38 -12.37
C LEU A 415 -13.47 48.52 -13.85
N TYR A 416 -13.08 49.73 -14.25
CA TYR A 416 -12.54 50.02 -15.58
C TYR A 416 -11.03 50.16 -15.48
N LYS A 417 -10.30 49.20 -16.04
CA LYS A 417 -8.82 49.24 -16.05
C LYS A 417 -8.37 50.37 -16.97
N TYR A 418 -7.61 51.30 -16.41
CA TYR A 418 -7.02 52.43 -17.14
C TYR A 418 -5.58 52.12 -17.57
N ASP A 419 -4.79 51.55 -16.66
CA ASP A 419 -3.41 51.08 -16.86
C ASP A 419 -3.18 49.85 -15.96
N ASP A 420 -1.99 49.25 -15.96
CA ASP A 420 -1.75 47.93 -15.36
C ASP A 420 -2.22 47.76 -13.91
N ASP A 421 -2.05 48.79 -13.08
CA ASP A 421 -2.44 48.80 -11.67
C ASP A 421 -3.48 49.88 -11.32
N GLN A 422 -4.09 50.53 -12.32
CA GLN A 422 -4.98 51.68 -12.13
C GLN A 422 -6.38 51.41 -12.66
N TYR A 423 -7.38 51.74 -11.84
CA TYR A 423 -8.78 51.52 -12.12
C TYR A 423 -9.58 52.80 -11.92
N MET A 424 -10.51 53.07 -12.83
CA MET A 424 -11.67 53.89 -12.53
C MET A 424 -12.74 53.00 -11.89
N ILE A 425 -13.40 53.49 -10.85
CA ILE A 425 -14.40 52.74 -10.08
C ILE A 425 -15.76 53.38 -10.36
N ARG A 426 -16.54 52.77 -11.26
CA ARG A 426 -17.80 53.36 -11.76
C ARG A 426 -19.00 52.79 -11.03
N ASN A 427 -19.81 53.64 -10.42
CA ASN A 427 -21.02 53.23 -9.72
C ASN A 427 -22.08 52.69 -10.70
N LEU A 428 -22.80 51.65 -10.29
CA LEU A 428 -23.83 51.01 -11.12
C LEU A 428 -25.07 51.90 -11.29
N HIS A 429 -25.47 52.66 -10.27
CA HIS A 429 -26.64 53.52 -10.31
C HIS A 429 -26.40 54.74 -11.19
N SER A 430 -25.51 55.63 -10.74
CA SER A 430 -25.27 56.95 -11.35
C SER A 430 -24.44 56.91 -12.63
N LYS A 431 -23.80 55.76 -12.91
CA LYS A 431 -22.80 55.59 -13.98
C LYS A 431 -21.59 56.53 -13.86
N MET A 432 -21.42 57.18 -12.71
CA MET A 432 -20.32 58.08 -12.42
C MET A 432 -19.17 57.37 -11.71
N CYS A 433 -17.99 57.97 -11.75
CA CYS A 433 -16.75 57.42 -11.23
C CYS A 433 -16.39 58.04 -9.89
N LEU A 434 -15.79 57.22 -9.04
CA LEU A 434 -15.20 57.64 -7.77
C LEU A 434 -14.07 58.65 -8.01
N ASP A 435 -14.18 59.83 -7.41
CA ASP A 435 -13.29 60.97 -7.61
C ASP A 435 -12.75 61.50 -6.28
N ALA A 436 -11.49 61.92 -6.31
CA ALA A 436 -10.74 62.43 -5.19
C ALA A 436 -10.62 63.96 -5.29
N VAL A 437 -11.44 64.69 -4.52
CA VAL A 437 -11.49 66.17 -4.57
C VAL A 437 -11.26 66.75 -3.18
N GLY A 438 -10.18 67.53 -3.01
CA GLY A 438 -9.79 68.02 -1.69
C GLY A 438 -9.55 66.84 -0.74
N ASP A 439 -10.16 66.82 0.44
CA ASP A 439 -10.11 65.66 1.37
C ASP A 439 -11.23 64.64 1.13
N LEU A 440 -12.12 64.91 0.19
CA LEU A 440 -13.34 64.14 0.01
C LEU A 440 -13.14 63.05 -1.04
N VAL A 441 -13.94 62.01 -0.91
CA VAL A 441 -14.17 61.01 -1.94
C VAL A 441 -15.64 61.13 -2.34
N LEU A 442 -15.87 61.50 -3.60
CA LEU A 442 -17.19 61.78 -4.16
C LEU A 442 -17.35 61.05 -5.51
N GLN A 443 -18.48 61.23 -6.19
CA GLN A 443 -18.66 60.76 -7.57
C GLN A 443 -18.69 61.93 -8.55
N ASN A 444 -18.15 61.74 -9.75
CA ASN A 444 -18.21 62.67 -10.87
C ASN A 444 -18.25 61.93 -12.21
N SER A 445 -18.48 62.67 -13.30
CA SER A 445 -18.43 62.11 -14.66
C SER A 445 -17.11 61.36 -14.89
N CYS A 446 -17.19 60.18 -15.53
CA CYS A 446 -16.05 59.32 -15.81
C CYS A 446 -15.17 59.87 -16.94
N GLU A 447 -14.50 60.99 -16.73
CA GLU A 447 -13.64 61.62 -17.72
C GLU A 447 -12.32 60.86 -17.91
N SER A 448 -12.09 60.37 -19.12
CA SER A 448 -10.86 59.66 -19.47
C SER A 448 -9.64 60.57 -19.30
N GLY A 449 -8.65 60.13 -18.51
CA GLY A 449 -7.35 60.81 -18.37
C GLY A 449 -7.14 61.55 -17.06
N GLN A 450 -8.19 61.82 -16.28
CA GLN A 450 -8.04 62.49 -15.00
C GLN A 450 -7.38 61.59 -13.94
N ALA A 451 -6.32 62.08 -13.30
CA ALA A 451 -5.61 61.32 -12.25
C ALA A 451 -6.41 61.17 -10.95
N THR A 452 -7.36 62.08 -10.67
CA THR A 452 -8.20 62.04 -9.47
C THR A 452 -9.28 60.95 -9.55
N LEU A 453 -9.65 60.50 -10.75
CA LEU A 453 -10.57 59.38 -11.00
C LEU A 453 -9.89 58.01 -10.98
N ARG A 454 -8.56 57.95 -10.85
CA ARG A 454 -7.77 56.72 -10.95
C ARG A 454 -7.33 56.24 -9.57
N TRP A 455 -7.53 54.95 -9.33
CA TRP A 455 -7.29 54.31 -8.04
C TRP A 455 -6.43 53.05 -8.20
N LYS A 456 -5.50 52.85 -7.27
CA LYS A 456 -4.67 51.65 -7.15
C LYS A 456 -5.13 50.81 -5.96
N PHE A 457 -5.22 49.52 -6.16
CA PHE A 457 -5.52 48.54 -5.11
C PHE A 457 -4.21 47.93 -4.61
N ILE A 458 -3.81 48.25 -3.38
CA ILE A 458 -2.61 47.72 -2.75
C ILE A 458 -3.00 46.60 -1.80
N GLU A 459 -2.67 45.37 -2.16
CA GLU A 459 -3.00 44.19 -1.36
C GLU A 459 -2.13 44.10 -0.09
N ASN A 460 -2.78 43.77 1.03
CA ASN A 460 -2.15 43.35 2.26
C ASN A 460 -1.89 41.83 2.22
N PRO A 461 -0.63 41.37 2.16
CA PRO A 461 -0.32 39.95 2.04
C PRO A 461 -0.71 39.13 3.29
N ALA A 462 -0.95 39.77 4.43
CA ALA A 462 -1.31 39.07 5.67
C ALA A 462 -2.74 38.50 5.63
N ASP A 463 -3.68 39.19 4.98
CA ASP A 463 -5.10 38.82 5.04
C ASP A 463 -5.90 39.06 3.74
N GLY A 464 -5.23 39.50 2.67
CA GLY A 464 -5.83 39.75 1.36
C GLY A 464 -6.73 40.99 1.28
N SER A 465 -6.78 41.81 2.34
CA SER A 465 -7.46 43.12 2.27
C SER A 465 -6.68 44.11 1.40
N PHE A 466 -7.33 45.20 0.99
CA PHE A 466 -6.74 46.21 0.13
C PHE A 466 -6.74 47.57 0.80
N GLN A 467 -5.65 48.32 0.61
CA GLN A 467 -5.68 49.77 0.70
C GLN A 467 -5.95 50.33 -0.70
N ILE A 468 -6.79 51.36 -0.82
CA ILE A 468 -7.18 51.94 -2.11
C ILE A 468 -6.58 53.34 -2.22
N GLN A 469 -5.57 53.52 -3.06
CA GLN A 469 -4.80 54.74 -3.19
C GLN A 469 -5.22 55.54 -4.42
N ASN A 470 -5.47 56.84 -4.27
CA ASN A 470 -5.71 57.73 -5.39
C ASN A 470 -4.41 58.08 -6.12
N VAL A 471 -4.43 58.08 -7.46
CA VAL A 471 -3.24 58.32 -8.29
C VAL A 471 -2.80 59.79 -8.26
N ALA A 472 -3.73 60.75 -8.24
CA ALA A 472 -3.37 62.17 -8.22
C ALA A 472 -2.76 62.60 -6.88
N THR A 473 -3.35 62.16 -5.77
CA THR A 473 -3.00 62.67 -4.44
C THR A 473 -2.06 61.75 -3.65
N GLY A 474 -1.93 60.49 -4.05
CA GLY A 474 -1.19 59.47 -3.31
C GLY A 474 -1.83 59.09 -1.96
N ARG A 475 -3.02 59.63 -1.65
CA ARG A 475 -3.77 59.38 -0.41
C ARG A 475 -4.74 58.22 -0.57
N PHE A 476 -5.23 57.72 0.55
CA PHE A 476 -5.97 56.46 0.64
C PHE A 476 -7.43 56.71 1.00
N ALA A 477 -8.34 55.99 0.35
CA ALA A 477 -9.75 55.95 0.77
C ALA A 477 -9.83 55.46 2.23
N THR A 478 -10.38 56.31 3.08
CA THR A 478 -10.35 56.19 4.54
C THR A 478 -11.73 56.51 5.08
N VAL A 479 -12.21 55.74 6.06
CA VAL A 479 -13.43 56.12 6.78
C VAL A 479 -13.10 57.27 7.73
N LYS A 480 -13.82 58.39 7.61
CA LYS A 480 -13.55 59.60 8.39
C LYS A 480 -13.56 59.31 9.90
N GLU A 481 -12.48 59.72 10.58
CA GLU A 481 -12.29 59.57 12.03
C GLU A 481 -12.44 58.12 12.53
N GLY A 482 -12.24 57.12 11.66
CA GLY A 482 -12.40 55.70 12.00
C GLY A 482 -13.84 55.27 12.28
N GLY A 483 -14.84 56.02 11.79
CA GLY A 483 -16.25 55.71 11.98
C GLY A 483 -16.63 54.30 11.50
N THR A 484 -17.55 53.64 12.20
CA THR A 484 -18.01 52.29 11.85
C THR A 484 -19.51 52.18 11.61
N ALA A 485 -20.27 53.22 11.92
CA ALA A 485 -21.72 53.25 11.76
C ALA A 485 -22.14 53.57 10.30
N ASN A 486 -23.43 53.35 10.00
CA ASN A 486 -24.04 53.88 8.78
C ASN A 486 -23.86 55.41 8.73
N ALA A 487 -23.75 55.95 7.51
CA ALA A 487 -23.47 57.36 7.21
C ALA A 487 -22.08 57.87 7.61
N ALA A 488 -21.15 56.99 8.04
CA ALA A 488 -19.75 57.39 8.21
C ALA A 488 -19.13 57.71 6.84
N LEU A 489 -18.71 58.96 6.64
CA LEU A 489 -18.20 59.44 5.36
C LEU A 489 -16.87 58.79 4.96
N ILE A 490 -16.68 58.60 3.66
CA ILE A 490 -15.39 58.21 3.08
C ILE A 490 -14.64 59.46 2.62
N VAL A 491 -13.41 59.57 3.08
CA VAL A 491 -12.47 60.67 2.78
C VAL A 491 -11.18 60.10 2.23
N GLN A 492 -10.26 60.96 1.81
CA GLN A 492 -8.89 60.57 1.49
C GLN A 492 -7.92 61.08 2.56
N HIS A 493 -7.02 60.22 3.01
CA HIS A 493 -6.05 60.56 4.06
C HIS A 493 -4.68 59.97 3.77
N THR A 494 -3.63 60.46 4.44
CA THR A 494 -2.30 59.84 4.39
C THR A 494 -2.36 58.40 4.89
N ASN A 495 -1.42 57.56 4.45
CA ASN A 495 -1.41 56.14 4.79
C ASN A 495 -1.10 55.92 6.28
N THR A 496 -2.09 55.51 7.06
CA THR A 496 -1.93 55.12 8.47
C THR A 496 -1.85 53.60 8.63
N LYS A 497 -2.25 52.83 7.61
CA LYS A 497 -2.44 51.37 7.65
C LYS A 497 -3.43 50.92 8.73
N ALA A 498 -4.22 51.84 9.26
CA ALA A 498 -5.23 51.53 10.26
C ALA A 498 -6.43 50.81 9.61
N ALA A 499 -7.26 50.18 10.44
CA ALA A 499 -8.33 49.30 9.98
C ALA A 499 -9.45 50.03 9.18
N ASP A 500 -9.52 51.35 9.29
CA ASP A 500 -10.40 52.26 8.54
C ASP A 500 -9.90 52.57 7.11
N GLN A 501 -8.69 52.10 6.76
CA GLN A 501 -8.11 52.14 5.42
C GLN A 501 -8.03 50.76 4.75
N LEU A 502 -8.56 49.73 5.41
CA LEU A 502 -8.54 48.35 4.92
C LEU A 502 -9.92 47.97 4.37
N TRP A 503 -9.92 47.55 3.10
CA TRP A 503 -11.11 47.24 2.33
C TRP A 503 -11.08 45.78 1.89
N ARG A 504 -12.21 45.10 2.01
CA ARG A 504 -12.47 43.84 1.32
C ARG A 504 -13.16 44.16 -0.01
N VAL A 505 -12.63 43.61 -1.10
CA VAL A 505 -13.31 43.59 -2.40
C VAL A 505 -14.23 42.37 -2.40
N ILE A 506 -15.53 42.58 -2.58
CA ILE A 506 -16.54 41.53 -2.69
C ILE A 506 -16.99 41.50 -4.13
N ASP A 507 -17.07 40.30 -4.73
CA ASP A 507 -17.79 40.10 -5.97
C ASP A 507 -19.16 39.50 -5.63
N PRO A 508 -20.28 40.23 -5.88
CA PRO A 508 -21.59 39.76 -5.45
C PRO A 508 -22.05 38.44 -6.10
N THR A 509 -21.38 38.02 -7.18
CA THR A 509 -21.61 36.73 -7.84
C THR A 509 -20.71 35.60 -7.33
N HIS A 510 -19.71 35.88 -6.49
CA HIS A 510 -18.85 34.86 -5.87
C HIS A 510 -19.51 34.21 -4.65
N ARG A 511 -20.58 33.44 -4.92
CA ARG A 511 -21.45 32.83 -3.91
C ARG A 511 -21.82 31.41 -4.29
N GLU A 512 -22.22 30.61 -3.30
CA GLU A 512 -22.46 29.16 -3.44
C GLU A 512 -23.46 28.81 -4.56
N ALA A 513 -24.49 29.64 -4.75
CA ALA A 513 -25.51 29.41 -5.77
C ALA A 513 -25.00 29.52 -7.22
N VAL A 514 -23.85 30.16 -7.45
CA VAL A 514 -23.26 30.34 -8.79
C VAL A 514 -22.41 29.12 -9.14
N VAL A 515 -22.82 28.42 -10.20
CA VAL A 515 -22.25 27.13 -10.59
C VAL A 515 -21.52 27.22 -11.94
N PRO A 516 -20.49 26.38 -12.16
CA PRO A 516 -19.89 26.26 -13.48
C PRO A 516 -20.85 25.59 -14.47
N VAL A 517 -20.75 25.95 -15.75
CA VAL A 517 -21.48 25.29 -16.84
C VAL A 517 -20.54 24.88 -17.97
N GLN A 518 -20.98 23.93 -18.79
CA GLN A 518 -20.24 23.54 -19.98
C GLN A 518 -20.20 24.69 -20.99
N THR A 519 -19.00 25.01 -21.48
CA THR A 519 -18.77 26.02 -22.51
C THR A 519 -19.01 25.47 -23.92
N GLY A 520 -19.11 26.37 -24.90
CA GLY A 520 -19.31 26.04 -26.31
C GLY A 520 -20.73 26.33 -26.79
N TRP A 521 -21.06 25.81 -27.97
CA TRP A 521 -22.33 26.10 -28.64
C TRP A 521 -23.50 25.39 -27.97
N THR A 522 -24.55 26.15 -27.65
CA THR A 522 -25.73 25.67 -26.94
C THR A 522 -26.98 26.41 -27.39
N HIS A 523 -28.14 25.78 -27.17
CA HIS A 523 -29.41 26.49 -27.09
C HIS A 523 -29.75 26.75 -25.62
N VAL A 524 -30.20 27.97 -25.31
CA VAL A 524 -30.72 28.34 -23.99
C VAL A 524 -32.24 28.15 -24.01
N LYS A 525 -32.73 27.04 -23.49
CA LYS A 525 -34.13 26.62 -23.59
C LYS A 525 -34.91 26.88 -22.30
N GLY A 526 -35.96 27.69 -22.37
CA GLY A 526 -36.83 28.02 -21.25
C GLY A 526 -37.60 26.80 -20.75
N VAL A 527 -37.59 26.59 -19.43
CA VAL A 527 -38.27 25.47 -18.76
C VAL A 527 -39.79 25.60 -18.87
N HIS A 528 -40.33 26.81 -18.68
CA HIS A 528 -41.77 27.05 -18.78
C HIS A 528 -42.32 26.89 -20.19
N SER A 529 -41.64 27.49 -21.18
CA SER A 529 -42.14 27.57 -22.56
C SER A 529 -41.79 26.35 -23.41
N GLY A 530 -40.75 25.60 -23.04
CA GLY A 530 -40.14 24.59 -23.92
C GLY A 530 -39.48 25.18 -25.16
N ARG A 531 -39.27 26.50 -25.20
CA ARG A 531 -38.76 27.27 -26.34
C ARG A 531 -37.36 27.81 -26.08
N CYS A 532 -36.63 28.10 -27.14
CA CYS A 532 -35.26 28.58 -27.10
C CYS A 532 -35.25 30.12 -27.10
N MET A 533 -34.34 30.71 -26.33
CA MET A 533 -34.02 32.13 -26.41
C MET A 533 -33.30 32.40 -27.72
N GLN A 534 -33.86 33.28 -28.55
CA GLN A 534 -33.28 33.72 -29.81
C GLN A 534 -33.22 35.24 -29.89
N THR A 535 -32.37 35.75 -30.77
CA THR A 535 -32.38 37.17 -31.13
C THR A 535 -33.54 37.48 -32.08
N ALA A 536 -34.38 38.43 -31.67
CA ALA A 536 -35.55 38.89 -32.40
C ALA A 536 -35.20 39.67 -33.67
N GLY A 537 -36.15 39.72 -34.61
CA GLY A 537 -36.04 40.47 -35.86
C GLY A 537 -35.69 39.61 -37.07
N PHE A 538 -35.88 40.15 -38.27
CA PHE A 538 -35.59 39.46 -39.55
C PHE A 538 -34.08 39.45 -39.85
N TRP A 539 -33.61 38.53 -40.67
CA TRP A 539 -32.18 38.32 -40.93
C TRP A 539 -31.48 39.46 -41.73
N ASP A 540 -32.22 40.27 -42.49
CA ASP A 540 -31.68 41.12 -43.57
C ASP A 540 -32.15 42.57 -43.54
N VAL A 541 -32.85 43.02 -42.49
CA VAL A 541 -33.33 44.41 -42.38
C VAL A 541 -32.30 45.29 -41.68
N PRO A 542 -31.74 46.33 -42.33
CA PRO A 542 -30.84 47.29 -41.69
C PRO A 542 -31.48 47.95 -40.46
N ASN A 543 -30.77 48.00 -39.34
CA ASN A 543 -31.20 48.60 -38.06
C ASN A 543 -32.47 48.02 -37.41
N GLN A 544 -33.01 46.90 -37.92
CA GLN A 544 -34.19 46.22 -37.36
C GLN A 544 -34.12 44.68 -37.45
N GLY A 545 -32.99 44.15 -37.94
CA GLY A 545 -32.76 42.73 -38.06
C GLY A 545 -31.98 42.13 -36.90
N ALA A 546 -31.99 40.80 -36.81
CA ALA A 546 -31.29 40.02 -35.78
C ALA A 546 -29.74 40.16 -35.79
N ASN A 547 -29.18 41.05 -36.62
CA ASN A 547 -27.76 41.43 -36.66
C ASN A 547 -27.47 42.80 -36.03
N GLY A 548 -28.52 43.61 -35.80
CA GLY A 548 -28.39 44.96 -35.26
C GLY A 548 -27.98 44.97 -33.79
N ASP A 549 -27.26 46.02 -33.40
CA ASP A 549 -27.12 46.33 -31.97
C ASP A 549 -28.50 46.62 -31.38
N LEU A 550 -28.68 46.29 -30.11
CA LEU A 550 -29.93 46.45 -29.36
C LEU A 550 -31.09 45.58 -29.87
N ALA A 551 -30.86 44.62 -30.77
CA ALA A 551 -31.86 43.62 -31.10
C ALA A 551 -32.19 42.78 -29.85
N GLY A 552 -33.49 42.74 -29.50
CA GLY A 552 -33.97 42.10 -28.28
C GLY A 552 -33.91 40.57 -28.33
N GLN A 553 -34.00 39.93 -27.18
CA GLN A 553 -34.17 38.48 -27.08
C GLN A 553 -35.65 38.12 -26.97
N GLU A 554 -36.04 37.02 -27.60
CA GLU A 554 -37.39 36.47 -27.57
C GLU A 554 -37.37 34.93 -27.47
N LEU A 555 -38.49 34.34 -27.11
CA LEU A 555 -38.71 32.90 -27.15
C LEU A 555 -39.16 32.47 -28.54
N TRP A 556 -38.62 31.35 -29.01
CA TRP A 556 -39.06 30.71 -30.24
C TRP A 556 -38.94 29.20 -30.17
N ASP A 557 -39.76 28.48 -30.95
CA ASP A 557 -39.60 27.05 -31.12
C ASP A 557 -38.15 26.71 -31.47
N CYS A 558 -37.60 25.66 -30.84
CA CYS A 558 -36.20 25.28 -30.98
C CYS A 558 -35.91 24.62 -32.34
N VAL A 559 -36.08 25.37 -33.43
CA VAL A 559 -35.97 24.92 -34.81
C VAL A 559 -34.53 24.95 -35.35
N GLY A 560 -33.58 25.40 -34.54
CA GLY A 560 -32.18 25.60 -34.92
C GLY A 560 -31.93 26.92 -35.65
N GLY A 561 -30.77 27.02 -36.31
CA GLY A 561 -30.33 28.25 -36.98
C GLY A 561 -29.55 29.20 -36.06
N GLY A 562 -28.87 30.17 -36.66
CA GLY A 562 -27.88 31.00 -35.93
C GLY A 562 -28.46 31.89 -34.82
N LYS A 563 -29.74 32.30 -34.92
CA LYS A 563 -30.35 33.27 -34.00
C LYS A 563 -30.55 32.75 -32.57
N MET A 564 -30.65 31.43 -32.39
CA MET A 564 -30.89 30.79 -31.09
C MET A 564 -29.69 29.97 -30.60
N LYS A 565 -28.62 29.91 -31.40
CA LYS A 565 -27.38 29.21 -31.08
C LYS A 565 -26.41 30.20 -30.44
N TRP A 566 -26.04 29.92 -29.21
CA TRP A 566 -25.18 30.76 -28.37
C TRP A 566 -23.88 30.03 -28.07
N ASN A 567 -22.74 30.68 -28.29
CA ASN A 567 -21.45 30.23 -27.79
C ASN A 567 -21.26 30.73 -26.35
N ILE A 568 -21.22 29.81 -25.39
CA ILE A 568 -20.92 30.13 -24.00
C ILE A 568 -19.39 30.25 -23.84
N ILE A 569 -18.92 31.48 -23.66
CA ILE A 569 -17.49 31.82 -23.55
C ILE A 569 -17.15 32.05 -22.09
N ALA A 570 -16.23 31.27 -21.53
CA ALA A 570 -15.76 31.46 -20.15
C ALA A 570 -14.91 32.73 -20.02
N LEU A 571 -15.21 33.55 -19.01
CA LEU A 571 -14.47 34.76 -18.66
C LEU A 571 -13.67 34.62 -17.36
N GLY A 572 -13.73 33.43 -16.74
CA GLY A 572 -13.12 33.14 -15.44
C GLY A 572 -14.12 33.27 -14.28
N GLU A 573 -13.84 32.59 -13.17
CA GLU A 573 -14.63 32.64 -11.93
C GLU A 573 -16.16 32.46 -12.15
N ASN A 574 -16.52 31.45 -12.93
CA ASN A 574 -17.91 31.11 -13.28
C ASN A 574 -18.72 32.23 -13.95
N LYS A 575 -18.05 33.20 -14.59
CA LYS A 575 -18.69 34.21 -15.45
C LYS A 575 -18.55 33.84 -16.92
N TYR A 576 -19.56 34.20 -17.69
CA TYR A 576 -19.68 33.84 -19.10
C TYR A 576 -20.20 34.99 -19.96
N ALA A 577 -19.69 35.10 -21.18
CA ALA A 577 -20.36 35.82 -22.26
C ALA A 577 -21.13 34.82 -23.14
N LEU A 578 -22.27 35.25 -23.68
CA LEU A 578 -23.09 34.45 -24.59
C LEU A 578 -23.06 35.10 -25.97
N GLN A 579 -22.25 34.57 -26.89
CA GLN A 579 -22.12 35.11 -28.25
C GLN A 579 -23.10 34.42 -29.21
N ASN A 580 -23.93 35.19 -29.90
CA ASN A 580 -24.88 34.69 -30.87
C ASN A 580 -24.18 34.22 -32.16
N ALA A 581 -24.56 33.04 -32.68
CA ALA A 581 -23.95 32.46 -33.86
C ALA A 581 -24.28 33.20 -35.17
N GLN A 582 -25.42 33.90 -35.24
CA GLN A 582 -25.85 34.62 -36.44
C GLN A 582 -25.11 35.97 -36.59
N SER A 583 -25.03 36.74 -35.52
CA SER A 583 -24.53 38.12 -35.55
C SER A 583 -23.07 38.25 -35.10
N GLY A 584 -22.54 37.26 -34.37
CA GLY A 584 -21.25 37.36 -33.68
C GLY A 584 -21.26 38.31 -32.47
N LYS A 585 -22.43 38.81 -32.06
CA LYS A 585 -22.62 39.75 -30.94
C LYS A 585 -22.97 39.04 -29.65
N CYS A 586 -22.77 39.70 -28.52
CA CYS A 586 -22.95 39.12 -27.20
C CYS A 586 -24.30 39.53 -26.59
N LEU A 587 -24.90 38.63 -25.82
CA LEU A 587 -26.03 38.94 -24.94
C LEU A 587 -25.63 40.11 -24.02
N ASP A 588 -26.52 41.07 -23.85
CA ASP A 588 -26.24 42.32 -23.16
C ASP A 588 -27.49 42.80 -22.41
N VAL A 589 -27.31 43.33 -21.20
CA VAL A 589 -28.36 44.06 -20.48
C VAL A 589 -28.41 45.48 -20.99
N ARG A 590 -29.52 45.85 -21.66
CA ARG A 590 -29.65 47.14 -22.36
C ARG A 590 -29.21 48.32 -21.48
N TYR A 591 -28.17 49.03 -21.94
CA TYR A 591 -27.55 50.19 -21.26
C TYR A 591 -27.02 49.92 -19.84
N GLY A 592 -26.92 48.65 -19.42
CA GLY A 592 -26.64 48.26 -18.06
C GLY A 592 -27.65 48.79 -17.06
N ASP A 593 -28.91 49.00 -17.48
CA ASP A 593 -29.96 49.49 -16.61
C ASP A 593 -30.33 48.40 -15.58
N TRP A 594 -30.37 48.80 -14.31
CA TRP A 594 -30.65 47.91 -13.19
C TRP A 594 -32.16 47.75 -12.96
N GLN A 595 -32.98 48.58 -13.61
CA GLN A 595 -34.42 48.55 -13.46
C GLN A 595 -35.00 47.19 -13.88
N ARG A 596 -35.98 46.72 -13.11
CA ARG A 596 -36.76 45.54 -13.45
C ARG A 596 -37.48 45.75 -14.78
N GLY A 597 -37.40 44.75 -15.65
CA GLY A 597 -37.98 44.78 -16.99
C GLY A 597 -37.07 45.35 -18.07
N THR A 598 -35.83 45.67 -17.74
CA THR A 598 -34.81 46.01 -18.74
C THR A 598 -34.68 44.88 -19.75
N SER A 599 -34.78 45.20 -21.05
CA SER A 599 -34.69 44.19 -22.10
C SER A 599 -33.30 43.55 -22.16
N LEU A 600 -33.26 42.24 -22.35
CA LEU A 600 -32.04 41.59 -22.83
C LEU A 600 -31.94 41.81 -24.34
N VAL A 601 -30.76 42.27 -24.78
CA VAL A 601 -30.46 42.60 -26.16
C VAL A 601 -29.17 41.93 -26.58
N GLN A 602 -28.75 42.12 -27.83
CA GLN A 602 -27.37 41.86 -28.23
C GLN A 602 -26.62 43.16 -28.49
N PHE A 603 -25.32 43.13 -28.27
CA PHE A 603 -24.42 44.23 -28.61
C PHE A 603 -23.05 43.69 -29.00
N THR A 604 -22.26 44.50 -29.72
CA THR A 604 -20.87 44.17 -30.04
C THR A 604 -20.14 43.64 -28.81
N CYS A 605 -19.49 42.48 -28.92
CA CYS A 605 -18.83 41.84 -27.78
C CYS A 605 -17.69 42.71 -27.25
N HIS A 606 -17.81 43.15 -26.00
CA HIS A 606 -16.78 43.88 -25.25
C HIS A 606 -16.47 43.24 -23.89
N HIS A 607 -17.24 42.23 -23.48
CA HIS A 607 -17.05 41.45 -22.24
C HIS A 607 -17.00 42.30 -20.94
N GLY A 608 -17.52 43.53 -21.00
CA GLY A 608 -17.74 44.38 -19.83
C GLY A 608 -18.95 43.89 -19.02
N GLY A 609 -19.22 44.51 -17.88
CA GLY A 609 -20.21 44.04 -16.92
C GLY A 609 -21.60 43.74 -17.51
N THR A 610 -22.06 44.53 -18.49
CA THR A 610 -23.37 44.33 -19.16
C THR A 610 -23.49 43.02 -19.93
N GLN A 611 -22.36 42.39 -20.29
CA GLN A 611 -22.26 41.16 -21.09
C GLN A 611 -21.73 39.97 -20.27
N GLN A 612 -21.56 40.15 -18.96
CA GLN A 612 -21.15 39.08 -18.07
C GLN A 612 -22.38 38.48 -17.40
N PHE A 613 -22.54 37.17 -17.53
CA PHE A 613 -23.60 36.42 -16.91
C PHE A 613 -23.04 35.29 -16.06
N VAL A 614 -23.77 34.94 -15.00
CA VAL A 614 -23.52 33.76 -14.18
C VAL A 614 -24.72 32.84 -14.24
N PHE A 615 -24.48 31.54 -14.11
CA PHE A 615 -25.54 30.55 -13.98
C PHE A 615 -25.71 30.20 -12.52
N THR A 616 -26.94 30.28 -12.01
CA THR A 616 -27.27 29.85 -10.65
C THR A 616 -28.11 28.59 -10.65
N GLN A 617 -27.99 27.77 -9.61
CA GLN A 617 -28.72 26.51 -9.51
C GLN A 617 -29.21 26.23 -8.08
N GLU A 618 -30.45 25.74 -7.95
CA GLU A 618 -31.10 25.44 -6.66
C GLU A 618 -31.48 23.96 -6.48
N GLY A 619 -31.14 23.06 -7.42
CA GLY A 619 -31.17 21.60 -7.22
C GLY A 619 -31.90 20.74 -8.26
N ASP A 620 -32.61 21.32 -9.25
CA ASP A 620 -33.44 20.58 -10.22
C ASP A 620 -32.80 20.43 -11.62
N SER A 621 -31.48 20.53 -11.72
CA SER A 621 -30.73 20.51 -13.00
C SER A 621 -31.08 21.64 -13.99
N THR A 622 -31.85 22.64 -13.56
CA THR A 622 -32.11 23.87 -14.33
C THR A 622 -31.25 25.02 -13.81
N TYR A 623 -31.14 26.08 -14.61
CA TYR A 623 -30.33 27.25 -14.30
C TYR A 623 -31.18 28.53 -14.29
N GLY A 624 -30.90 29.42 -13.34
CA GLY A 624 -31.14 30.85 -13.53
C GLY A 624 -29.98 31.45 -14.32
N LEU A 625 -30.28 32.32 -15.30
CA LEU A 625 -29.27 33.09 -16.03
C LEU A 625 -29.27 34.52 -15.49
N GLN A 626 -28.26 34.87 -14.69
CA GLN A 626 -28.20 36.13 -13.96
C GLN A 626 -27.16 37.06 -14.59
N SER A 627 -27.51 38.34 -14.76
CA SER A 627 -26.55 39.41 -15.07
C SER A 627 -25.57 39.59 -13.91
N ALA A 628 -24.27 39.55 -14.18
CA ALA A 628 -23.24 39.77 -13.16
C ALA A 628 -23.16 41.25 -12.71
N LEU A 629 -23.68 42.17 -13.52
CA LEU A 629 -23.69 43.60 -13.23
C LEU A 629 -24.92 44.03 -12.45
N THR A 630 -26.11 43.66 -12.93
CA THR A 630 -27.39 44.18 -12.41
C THR A 630 -28.10 43.20 -11.50
N PHE A 631 -27.60 41.96 -11.39
CA PHE A 631 -28.17 40.86 -10.60
C PHE A 631 -29.58 40.41 -11.02
N GLY A 632 -30.16 41.03 -12.05
CA GLY A 632 -31.40 40.61 -12.67
C GLY A 632 -31.23 39.32 -13.47
N TYR A 633 -32.28 38.51 -13.47
CA TYR A 633 -32.35 37.21 -14.12
C TYR A 633 -33.07 37.30 -15.45
N ALA A 634 -32.59 36.57 -16.46
CA ALA A 634 -33.29 36.39 -17.72
C ALA A 634 -34.68 35.81 -17.47
N ASP A 635 -35.70 36.55 -17.86
CA ASP A 635 -37.11 36.35 -17.53
C ASP A 635 -37.94 36.47 -18.80
N ALA A 636 -38.71 35.43 -19.13
CA ALA A 636 -39.73 35.57 -20.17
C ALA A 636 -40.89 36.42 -19.63
N VAL A 637 -41.13 37.57 -20.30
CA VAL A 637 -42.01 38.64 -19.83
C VAL A 637 -43.39 38.09 -19.46
N GLY A 638 -43.82 38.32 -18.22
CA GLY A 638 -45.16 37.95 -17.75
C GLY A 638 -45.46 36.46 -17.84
N SER A 639 -44.45 35.60 -17.80
CA SER A 639 -44.55 34.15 -18.03
C SER A 639 -45.13 33.78 -19.41
N ALA A 640 -44.99 34.67 -20.40
CA ALA A 640 -45.41 34.37 -21.76
C ALA A 640 -44.63 33.17 -22.32
N SER A 641 -45.33 32.24 -22.95
CA SER A 641 -44.77 30.97 -23.40
C SER A 641 -44.77 30.80 -24.92
N GLY A 642 -45.41 31.69 -25.68
CA GLY A 642 -45.50 31.63 -27.14
C GLY A 642 -44.26 32.16 -27.87
N ASN A 643 -44.19 31.91 -29.18
CA ASN A 643 -43.18 32.51 -30.06
C ASN A 643 -43.31 34.04 -30.05
N GLY A 644 -42.18 34.74 -30.03
CA GLY A 644 -42.11 36.21 -29.97
C GLY A 644 -42.27 36.79 -28.56
N ALA A 645 -42.43 35.96 -27.53
CA ALA A 645 -42.41 36.42 -26.15
C ALA A 645 -41.03 36.98 -25.80
N LEU A 646 -40.95 38.24 -25.42
CA LEU A 646 -39.69 38.92 -25.12
C LEU A 646 -39.04 38.37 -23.84
N VAL A 647 -37.72 38.49 -23.77
CA VAL A 647 -36.92 38.18 -22.58
C VAL A 647 -36.32 39.48 -22.01
N GLN A 648 -36.53 39.68 -20.72
CA GLN A 648 -36.08 40.84 -19.95
C GLN A 648 -35.21 40.40 -18.77
N THR A 649 -34.70 41.34 -17.98
CA THR A 649 -34.17 41.07 -16.64
C THR A 649 -35.22 41.34 -15.57
N TRP A 650 -35.34 40.45 -14.60
CA TRP A 650 -36.25 40.62 -13.45
C TRP A 650 -35.61 40.10 -12.15
N ASP A 651 -36.20 40.44 -11.01
CA ASP A 651 -35.81 39.83 -9.74
C ASP A 651 -36.02 38.32 -9.79
N TYR A 652 -35.17 37.56 -9.10
CA TYR A 652 -35.34 36.12 -9.03
C TYR A 652 -36.57 35.74 -8.21
N THR A 653 -37.50 35.03 -8.84
CA THR A 653 -38.73 34.51 -8.23
C THR A 653 -38.72 32.98 -8.10
N GLY A 654 -37.74 32.31 -8.72
CA GLY A 654 -37.70 30.85 -8.83
C GLY A 654 -38.76 30.24 -9.77
N PHE A 655 -39.60 31.08 -10.41
CA PHE A 655 -40.63 30.62 -11.32
C PHE A 655 -40.05 30.07 -12.63
N ALA A 656 -40.78 29.16 -13.25
CA ALA A 656 -40.30 28.41 -14.42
C ALA A 656 -39.98 29.29 -15.64
N ASN A 657 -40.51 30.52 -15.73
CA ASN A 657 -40.23 31.48 -16.81
C ASN A 657 -38.85 32.15 -16.68
N GLN A 658 -38.15 31.95 -15.55
CA GLN A 658 -36.78 32.40 -15.28
C GLN A 658 -35.78 31.24 -15.23
N ARG A 659 -36.25 30.02 -15.49
CA ARG A 659 -35.42 28.81 -15.45
C ARG A 659 -35.14 28.32 -16.86
N TRP A 660 -33.89 27.95 -17.08
CA TRP A 660 -33.33 27.63 -18.37
C TRP A 660 -32.60 26.30 -18.33
N THR A 661 -32.58 25.60 -19.45
CA THR A 661 -31.76 24.41 -19.70
C THR A 661 -30.78 24.73 -20.82
N LEU A 662 -29.54 24.27 -20.69
CA LEU A 662 -28.53 24.39 -21.73
C LEU A 662 -28.53 23.11 -22.55
N VAL A 663 -28.84 23.22 -23.85
CA VAL A 663 -28.91 22.07 -24.78
C VAL A 663 -27.72 22.17 -25.75
N PRO A 664 -26.63 21.40 -25.54
CA PRO A 664 -25.44 21.46 -26.37
C PRO A 664 -25.77 21.29 -27.86
N GLN A 665 -25.10 22.07 -28.70
CA GLN A 665 -25.23 22.04 -30.16
C GLN A 665 -23.87 21.68 -30.79
N PRO A 666 -23.87 20.97 -31.93
CA PRO A 666 -22.64 20.76 -32.69
C PRO A 666 -22.04 22.09 -33.13
N ALA A 667 -20.71 22.11 -33.31
CA ALA A 667 -19.95 23.28 -33.72
C ALA A 667 -20.47 23.92 -35.01
#